data_AF-A0A135LW12-F1
#
_entry.id   AF-A0A135LW12-F1
#
_cell.length_a   1.000
_cell.length_b   1.000
_cell.length_c   1.000
_cell.angle_alpha   90.00
_cell.angle_beta   90.00
_cell.angle_gamma   90.00
#
_symmetry.space_group_name_H-M   'P 1'
#
loop_
_entity.id
_entity.type
_entity.pdbx_description
1 polymer ?
#
loop_
_entity_poly.entity_id
_entity_poly.type
_entity_poly.pdbx_seq_one_letter_code
_entity_poly.pdbx_strand_id
1 'polypeptide(L)'
;MGSNALPYMETKPKLIFFTDFDGTITVDDSNDFMIDTLGFGREKRLALGDRVLNETLSFRDAFREMLESIKTPYNECIETLLKNMKLDPYFEEFYYWAKENNVPIVILSSGMRPIISALLEKFLGHKPASHLTIISNEPVSRDGKDINSEGGWQIEYHDDSHFGHDKSLEIKPYATLPDGERPILLYAGDGISDLSAAAETDLLFAKQGKDLVTYCQRRGMPYTTFKNWSTILSTSKDILSGKLSPSDVAAKPSLGPCQGDIYLIMARRLVRASVQLVLFATFILLLVVVLDNRFSVLPSSIHGHLPSHYSGYVITDVTVTTCSTLNPFSSCKLDPEAWYRVDKDLYLRSGWTSSAYVQFRRKKEEELGLDDKVVIDLKISRLTPTSEFVGKTEIEAWEPRPGGIWLKRSSSRHASDSEKAVTYIDVLYGADAVDPRPNWEVKDTPILLDSMTEQLETRLSIRRGHPQAKPKKPVPRINENGKFKVMQLADLHMSTGLGHCRDPVPVEAVAGRKCEADPRTLEFVARLLDEEKPDMVVLSGDQINGETAPDAQSALYKAVKLLVDRKIPYAAIFGNHDDEGDLNREQLMTIYEDLPYSLSAAGPEDIDGVGNYVVEVLDWGKSTHSALTLYFLDTHSYSPDERQFRGYDWIKPSQTRWFKNTAQSLRSKHQEYNHIHMNAAFVHIPLPEYRASGKYFKGAWMEPPTAPGFNSGFKDALEEEGVLFVSCGHDHVNDYCMLEQDTNEKPSLWMCYGGGVGFGGYGGYDDFVRRVRFFDFDRGPGRVSTYKRLEWGQTEAKIDEMMIVDGGAVKGPDAASQ
;
A
#
# COMPACT_ATOMS: atom_id res chain seq x y z
N MET A 1 -16.50 26.86 -16.23
CA MET A 1 -17.70 26.74 -17.09
C MET A 1 -17.23 26.31 -18.47
N GLY A 2 -17.58 25.10 -18.88
CA GLY A 2 -17.39 24.55 -20.22
C GLY A 2 -18.43 23.44 -20.38
N SER A 3 -19.16 23.42 -21.49
CA SER A 3 -20.35 22.60 -21.74
C SER A 3 -20.12 21.09 -21.58
N ASN A 4 -21.12 20.37 -21.07
CA ASN A 4 -21.28 18.89 -21.10
C ASN A 4 -21.38 18.28 -22.53
N ALA A 5 -20.74 18.90 -23.53
CA ALA A 5 -20.72 18.37 -24.89
C ALA A 5 -19.56 17.39 -25.01
N LEU A 6 -19.86 16.15 -25.44
CA LEU A 6 -18.86 15.14 -25.79
C LEU A 6 -18.63 15.21 -27.32
N PRO A 7 -17.65 16.00 -27.81
CA PRO A 7 -17.50 16.30 -29.23
C PRO A 7 -17.32 15.04 -30.10
N TYR A 8 -16.66 14.00 -29.59
CA TYR A 8 -16.45 12.78 -30.36
C TYR A 8 -17.70 11.90 -30.44
N MET A 9 -18.76 12.23 -29.69
CA MET A 9 -20.05 11.54 -29.72
C MET A 9 -21.08 12.20 -30.65
N GLU A 10 -20.74 13.31 -31.31
CA GLU A 10 -21.67 14.08 -32.16
C GLU A 10 -22.36 13.21 -33.25
N THR A 11 -21.62 12.28 -33.84
CA THR A 11 -22.12 11.37 -34.88
C THR A 11 -22.52 9.99 -34.34
N LYS A 12 -22.54 9.82 -33.01
CA LYS A 12 -22.79 8.54 -32.31
C LYS A 12 -21.96 7.38 -32.87
N PRO A 13 -20.63 7.49 -32.84
CA PRO A 13 -19.76 6.43 -33.34
C PRO A 13 -19.92 5.16 -32.51
N LYS A 14 -19.65 4.01 -33.11
CA LYS A 14 -19.55 2.74 -32.36
C LYS A 14 -18.17 2.55 -31.72
N LEU A 15 -17.18 3.28 -32.21
CA LEU A 15 -15.78 3.14 -31.85
C LEU A 15 -15.10 4.51 -31.93
N ILE A 16 -14.34 4.87 -30.91
CA ILE A 16 -13.44 6.02 -30.92
C ILE A 16 -12.01 5.50 -30.81
N PHE A 17 -11.13 6.01 -31.68
CA PHE A 17 -9.74 5.61 -31.72
C PHE A 17 -8.84 6.74 -31.20
N PHE A 18 -8.35 6.56 -29.98
CA PHE A 18 -7.33 7.42 -29.39
C PHE A 18 -5.94 6.93 -29.79
N THR A 19 -4.99 7.84 -29.94
CA THR A 19 -3.63 7.46 -30.31
C THR A 19 -2.63 8.51 -29.89
N ASP A 20 -1.44 8.08 -29.53
CA ASP A 20 -0.28 8.94 -29.53
C ASP A 20 0.16 9.27 -30.97
N PHE A 21 1.02 10.27 -31.12
CA PHE A 21 1.56 10.69 -32.41
C PHE A 21 3.00 10.23 -32.64
N ASP A 22 3.89 10.53 -31.70
CA ASP A 22 5.34 10.43 -31.86
C ASP A 22 5.79 8.98 -31.65
N GLY A 23 6.46 8.36 -32.63
CA GLY A 23 6.82 6.93 -32.55
C GLY A 23 5.62 5.96 -32.69
N THR A 24 4.40 6.51 -32.74
CA THR A 24 3.14 5.79 -32.93
C THR A 24 2.58 5.98 -34.35
N ILE A 25 2.16 7.20 -34.72
CA ILE A 25 1.73 7.57 -36.08
C ILE A 25 2.95 7.86 -36.95
N THR A 26 3.92 8.59 -36.42
CA THR A 26 5.23 8.73 -37.05
C THR A 26 6.09 7.52 -36.71
N VAL A 27 7.01 7.17 -37.62
CA VAL A 27 7.94 6.05 -37.40
C VAL A 27 8.93 6.36 -36.28
N ASP A 28 9.37 7.62 -36.22
CA ASP A 28 10.33 8.15 -35.24
C ASP A 28 9.65 9.23 -34.39
N ASP A 29 10.09 9.42 -33.16
CA ASP A 29 9.60 10.47 -32.27
C ASP A 29 10.19 11.83 -32.69
N SER A 30 9.31 12.80 -32.96
CA SER A 30 9.71 14.10 -33.49
C SER A 30 10.39 14.97 -32.45
N ASN A 31 10.01 14.87 -31.17
CA ASN A 31 10.65 15.63 -30.09
C ASN A 31 12.03 15.05 -29.81
N ASP A 32 12.15 13.73 -29.69
CA ASP A 32 13.44 13.03 -29.57
C ASP A 32 14.39 13.42 -30.70
N PHE A 33 13.89 13.45 -31.94
CA PHE A 33 14.69 13.87 -33.09
C PHE A 33 15.20 15.30 -32.95
N MET A 34 14.33 16.26 -32.56
CA MET A 34 14.77 17.65 -32.35
C MET A 34 15.78 17.76 -31.22
N ILE A 35 15.56 17.06 -30.10
CA ILE A 35 16.47 17.10 -28.95
C ILE A 35 17.83 16.50 -29.31
N ASP A 36 17.84 15.41 -30.08
CA ASP A 36 19.04 14.70 -30.49
C ASP A 36 19.86 15.47 -31.52
N THR A 37 19.20 16.26 -32.39
CA THR A 37 19.84 16.93 -33.53
C THR A 37 20.03 18.44 -33.36
N LEU A 38 19.11 19.11 -32.67
CA LEU A 38 19.08 20.57 -32.47
C LEU A 38 19.28 20.98 -31.00
N GLY A 39 19.02 20.06 -30.06
CA GLY A 39 19.18 20.27 -28.63
C GLY A 39 20.53 19.80 -28.11
N PHE A 40 20.54 19.33 -26.86
CA PHE A 40 21.76 18.90 -26.18
C PHE A 40 22.27 17.49 -26.54
N GLY A 41 21.62 16.79 -27.49
CA GLY A 41 22.00 15.47 -27.96
C GLY A 41 21.43 14.27 -27.18
N ARG A 42 21.52 13.10 -27.82
CA ARG A 42 20.92 11.82 -27.37
C ARG A 42 21.38 11.33 -26.00
N GLU A 43 22.66 11.50 -25.68
CA GLU A 43 23.21 11.01 -24.42
C GLU A 43 22.53 11.67 -23.21
N LYS A 44 22.37 13.00 -23.25
CA LYS A 44 21.69 13.76 -22.20
C LYS A 44 20.20 13.48 -22.15
N ARG A 45 19.56 13.30 -23.31
CA ARG A 45 18.15 12.89 -23.38
C ARG A 45 17.91 11.55 -22.71
N LEU A 46 18.74 10.54 -23.01
CA LEU A 46 18.64 9.22 -22.38
C LEU A 46 18.90 9.30 -20.87
N ALA A 47 19.87 10.10 -20.43
CA ALA A 47 20.13 10.30 -18.99
C ALA A 47 18.95 10.94 -18.25
N LEU A 48 18.25 11.91 -18.86
CA LEU A 48 17.01 12.44 -18.29
C LEU A 48 15.87 11.41 -18.35
N GLY A 49 15.79 10.61 -19.42
CA GLY A 49 14.86 9.48 -19.52
C GLY A 49 15.04 8.46 -18.40
N ASP A 50 16.28 8.10 -18.07
CA ASP A 50 16.61 7.22 -16.94
C ASP A 50 16.17 7.83 -15.60
N ARG A 51 16.28 9.15 -15.44
CA ARG A 51 15.80 9.85 -14.23
C ARG A 51 14.28 9.83 -14.11
N VAL A 52 13.55 9.93 -15.23
CA VAL A 52 12.09 9.77 -15.28
C VAL A 52 11.69 8.34 -14.97
N LEU A 53 12.39 7.36 -15.56
CA LEU A 53 12.16 5.93 -15.32
C LEU A 53 12.41 5.52 -13.86
N ASN A 54 13.40 6.11 -13.21
CA ASN A 54 13.70 5.90 -11.80
C ASN A 54 12.91 6.85 -10.87
N GLU A 55 11.90 7.55 -11.40
CA GLU A 55 10.97 8.41 -10.63
C GLU A 55 11.65 9.56 -9.84
N THR A 56 12.88 9.92 -10.23
CA THR A 56 13.66 11.01 -9.62
C THR A 56 13.42 12.38 -10.26
N LEU A 57 12.70 12.43 -11.40
CA LEU A 57 12.31 13.65 -12.11
C LEU A 57 10.97 13.39 -12.82
N SER A 58 10.05 14.36 -12.78
CA SER A 58 8.78 14.20 -13.49
C SER A 58 8.99 14.23 -15.01
N PHE A 59 8.11 13.54 -15.77
CA PHE A 59 8.15 13.62 -17.24
C PHE A 59 7.99 15.07 -17.72
N ARG A 60 7.08 15.84 -17.13
CA ARG A 60 6.88 17.27 -17.44
C ARG A 60 8.18 18.05 -17.29
N ASP A 61 8.87 17.92 -16.16
CA ASP A 61 10.08 18.71 -15.89
C ASP A 61 11.25 18.26 -16.78
N ALA A 62 11.43 16.95 -16.95
CA ALA A 62 12.42 16.40 -17.86
C ALA A 62 12.18 16.85 -19.31
N PHE A 63 10.93 16.81 -19.77
CA PHE A 63 10.56 17.21 -21.11
C PHE A 63 10.72 18.72 -21.32
N ARG A 64 10.46 19.54 -20.29
CA ARG A 64 10.77 20.97 -20.30
C ARG A 64 12.26 21.18 -20.49
N GLU A 65 13.10 20.54 -19.69
CA GLU A 65 14.56 20.65 -19.78
C GLU A 65 15.08 20.23 -21.16
N MET A 66 14.53 19.13 -21.71
CA MET A 66 14.84 18.66 -23.06
C MET A 66 14.48 19.69 -24.13
N LEU A 67 13.26 20.24 -24.12
CA LEU A 67 12.82 21.21 -25.12
C LEU A 67 13.53 22.56 -24.97
N GLU A 68 13.82 22.99 -23.74
CA GLU A 68 14.58 24.20 -23.46
C GLU A 68 16.02 24.14 -23.96
N SER A 69 16.57 22.94 -24.18
CA SER A 69 17.88 22.77 -24.79
C SER A 69 17.92 23.19 -26.27
N ILE A 70 16.78 23.20 -26.96
CA ILE A 70 16.66 23.59 -28.36
C ILE A 70 16.59 25.13 -28.44
N LYS A 71 17.61 25.74 -29.06
CA LYS A 71 17.64 27.20 -29.30
C LYS A 71 17.23 27.59 -30.71
N THR A 72 17.07 26.62 -31.61
CA THR A 72 16.62 26.86 -32.99
C THR A 72 15.25 27.55 -33.02
N PRO A 73 15.05 28.57 -33.89
CA PRO A 73 13.74 29.16 -34.17
C PRO A 73 12.65 28.12 -34.44
N TYR A 74 11.42 28.37 -33.98
CA TYR A 74 10.36 27.36 -34.02
C TYR A 74 9.95 26.96 -35.46
N ASN A 75 9.88 27.91 -36.39
CA ASN A 75 9.67 27.64 -37.83
C ASN A 75 10.76 26.72 -38.43
N GLU A 76 12.02 26.93 -38.08
CA GLU A 76 13.13 26.09 -38.55
C GLU A 76 13.08 24.68 -37.95
N CYS A 77 12.58 24.54 -36.71
CA CYS A 77 12.28 23.24 -36.10
C CYS A 77 11.23 22.48 -36.93
N ILE A 78 10.12 23.15 -37.30
CA ILE A 78 9.08 22.57 -38.16
C ILE A 78 9.66 22.16 -39.52
N GLU A 79 10.43 23.03 -40.19
CA GLU A 79 11.06 22.70 -41.47
C GLU A 79 12.00 21.49 -41.39
N THR A 80 12.75 21.39 -40.30
CA THR A 80 13.67 20.28 -40.03
C THR A 80 12.90 18.97 -39.87
N LEU A 81 11.82 18.97 -39.10
CA LEU A 81 10.96 17.80 -38.93
C LEU A 81 10.26 17.40 -40.22
N LEU A 82 9.73 18.37 -40.98
CA LEU A 82 9.14 18.11 -42.28
C LEU A 82 10.13 17.37 -43.19
N LYS A 83 11.42 17.70 -43.19
CA LYS A 83 12.43 17.03 -44.04
C LYS A 83 12.73 15.59 -43.62
N ASN A 84 12.65 15.26 -42.33
CA ASN A 84 13.22 14.03 -41.77
C ASN A 84 12.20 13.01 -41.26
N MET A 85 11.01 13.46 -40.83
CA MET A 85 9.99 12.57 -40.27
C MET A 85 9.29 11.75 -41.35
N LYS A 86 8.84 10.55 -40.97
CA LYS A 86 8.13 9.61 -41.84
C LYS A 86 6.83 9.17 -41.18
N LEU A 87 5.77 9.10 -41.98
CA LEU A 87 4.50 8.48 -41.58
C LEU A 87 4.65 6.96 -41.55
N ASP A 88 4.00 6.28 -40.60
CA ASP A 88 3.82 4.84 -40.69
C ASP A 88 3.10 4.49 -42.02
N PRO A 89 3.61 3.50 -42.79
CA PRO A 89 3.16 3.24 -44.15
C PRO A 89 1.68 2.83 -44.26
N TYR A 90 1.02 2.48 -43.16
CA TYR A 90 -0.39 2.07 -43.16
C TYR A 90 -1.32 3.04 -42.43
N PHE A 91 -0.80 4.15 -41.88
CA PHE A 91 -1.64 5.12 -41.17
C PHE A 91 -2.60 5.85 -42.12
N GLU A 92 -2.16 6.18 -43.34
CA GLU A 92 -3.02 6.83 -44.33
C GLU A 92 -4.25 5.97 -44.68
N GLU A 93 -4.05 4.65 -44.87
CA GLU A 93 -5.15 3.70 -45.07
C GLU A 93 -6.10 3.67 -43.87
N PHE A 94 -5.55 3.68 -42.65
CA PHE A 94 -6.36 3.74 -41.43
C PHE A 94 -7.16 5.04 -41.33
N TYR A 95 -6.53 6.18 -41.64
CA TYR A 95 -7.15 7.51 -41.61
C TYR A 95 -8.38 7.60 -42.51
N TYR A 96 -8.30 7.10 -43.75
CA TYR A 96 -9.43 7.09 -44.67
C TYR A 96 -10.49 6.05 -44.28
N TRP A 97 -10.06 4.85 -43.84
CA TRP A 97 -11.00 3.85 -43.31
C TRP A 97 -11.82 4.39 -42.14
N ALA A 98 -11.18 5.08 -41.20
CA ALA A 98 -11.84 5.65 -40.03
C ALA A 98 -12.90 6.70 -40.43
N LYS A 99 -12.56 7.54 -41.42
CA LYS A 99 -13.50 8.51 -42.01
C LYS A 99 -14.73 7.84 -42.62
N GLU A 100 -14.52 6.80 -43.42
CA GLU A 100 -15.59 6.07 -44.12
C GLU A 100 -16.50 5.29 -43.15
N ASN A 101 -16.00 4.95 -41.97
CA ASN A 101 -16.69 4.08 -41.02
C ASN A 101 -17.17 4.80 -39.75
N ASN A 102 -17.19 6.14 -39.76
CA ASN A 102 -17.61 6.96 -38.62
C ASN A 102 -16.82 6.64 -37.34
N VAL A 103 -15.49 6.56 -37.46
CA VAL A 103 -14.56 6.37 -36.34
C VAL A 103 -13.77 7.67 -36.14
N PRO A 104 -14.04 8.44 -35.08
CA PRO A 104 -13.22 9.59 -34.72
C PRO A 104 -11.81 9.14 -34.32
N ILE A 105 -10.81 9.84 -34.84
CA ILE A 105 -9.41 9.71 -34.44
C ILE A 105 -9.08 10.89 -33.52
N VAL A 106 -8.59 10.58 -32.32
CA VAL A 106 -8.19 11.59 -31.35
C VAL A 106 -6.72 11.40 -31.02
N ILE A 107 -5.89 12.32 -31.52
CA ILE A 107 -4.46 12.33 -31.24
C ILE A 107 -4.24 12.99 -29.89
N LEU A 108 -3.67 12.25 -28.95
CA LEU A 108 -3.28 12.72 -27.63
C LEU A 108 -1.74 12.69 -27.56
N SER A 109 -1.08 13.82 -27.80
CA SER A 109 0.39 13.89 -27.89
C SER A 109 0.97 14.87 -26.88
N SER A 110 2.06 14.50 -26.21
CA SER A 110 2.85 15.43 -25.38
C SER A 110 3.66 16.42 -26.21
N GLY A 111 3.70 16.29 -27.54
CA GLY A 111 4.29 17.25 -28.46
C GLY A 111 3.47 18.53 -28.61
N MET A 112 3.79 19.33 -29.62
CA MET A 112 3.18 20.66 -29.84
C MET A 112 2.29 20.68 -31.09
N ARG A 113 1.11 21.29 -30.98
CA ARG A 113 0.06 21.25 -32.02
C ARG A 113 0.53 21.70 -33.41
N PRO A 114 1.30 22.80 -33.58
CA PRO A 114 1.69 23.26 -34.92
C PRO A 114 2.61 22.27 -35.65
N ILE A 115 3.49 21.57 -34.92
CA ILE A 115 4.36 20.54 -35.50
C ILE A 115 3.52 19.36 -35.99
N ILE A 116 2.64 18.84 -35.14
CA ILE A 116 1.76 17.70 -35.46
C ILE A 116 0.90 18.05 -36.69
N SER A 117 0.32 19.25 -36.69
CA SER A 117 -0.53 19.74 -37.78
C SER A 117 0.24 19.84 -39.11
N ALA A 118 1.45 20.41 -39.08
CA ALA A 118 2.29 20.54 -40.28
C ALA A 118 2.73 19.18 -40.84
N LEU A 119 3.11 18.24 -39.96
CA LEU A 119 3.49 16.89 -40.35
C LEU A 119 2.32 16.12 -40.97
N LEU A 120 1.14 16.17 -40.35
CA LEU A 120 -0.07 15.53 -40.90
C LEU A 120 -0.48 16.13 -42.24
N GLU A 121 -0.46 17.46 -42.39
CA GLU A 121 -0.79 18.11 -43.66
C GLU A 121 0.19 17.72 -44.77
N LYS A 122 1.49 17.61 -44.44
CA LYS A 122 2.50 17.11 -45.37
C LYS A 122 2.25 15.66 -45.75
N PHE A 123 2.00 14.79 -44.79
CA PHE A 123 1.88 13.35 -45.03
C PHE A 123 0.58 12.98 -45.77
N LEU A 124 -0.53 13.65 -45.45
CA LEU A 124 -1.83 13.42 -46.10
C LEU A 124 -1.98 14.22 -47.41
N GLY A 125 -1.12 15.22 -47.65
CA GLY A 125 -1.20 16.13 -48.80
C GLY A 125 -2.35 17.15 -48.72
N HIS A 126 -3.08 17.18 -47.60
CA HIS A 126 -4.14 18.13 -47.31
C HIS A 126 -4.32 18.25 -45.79
N LYS A 127 -5.01 19.31 -45.33
CA LYS A 127 -5.34 19.47 -43.91
C LYS A 127 -6.21 18.32 -43.41
N PRO A 128 -5.98 17.78 -42.19
CA PRO A 128 -6.83 16.74 -41.63
C PRO A 128 -8.31 17.14 -41.65
N ALA A 129 -9.17 16.18 -41.99
CA ALA A 129 -10.61 16.36 -41.98
C ALA A 129 -11.16 16.31 -40.54
N SER A 130 -12.41 16.71 -40.35
CA SER A 130 -13.03 16.86 -39.01
C SER A 130 -13.15 15.57 -38.19
N HIS A 131 -12.92 14.40 -38.78
CA HIS A 131 -12.89 13.13 -38.03
C HIS A 131 -11.57 12.89 -37.29
N LEU A 132 -10.56 13.76 -37.47
CA LEU A 132 -9.31 13.71 -36.73
C LEU A 132 -9.14 14.99 -35.89
N THR A 133 -8.97 14.82 -34.58
CA THR A 133 -8.75 15.90 -33.61
C THR A 133 -7.36 15.78 -32.98
N ILE A 134 -6.69 16.91 -32.73
CA ILE A 134 -5.38 16.96 -32.08
C ILE A 134 -5.52 17.67 -30.72
N ILE A 135 -5.26 16.92 -29.65
CA ILE A 135 -5.11 17.43 -28.30
C ILE A 135 -3.64 17.27 -27.91
N SER A 136 -3.00 18.38 -27.57
CA SER A 136 -1.57 18.42 -27.30
C SER A 136 -1.19 19.70 -26.54
N ASN A 137 0.10 19.81 -26.23
CA ASN A 137 0.69 21.06 -25.76
C ASN A 137 0.77 22.10 -26.88
N GLU A 138 1.07 23.34 -26.53
CA GLU A 138 1.24 24.47 -27.46
C GLU A 138 2.62 25.11 -27.28
N PRO A 139 3.21 25.69 -28.35
CA PRO A 139 4.38 26.55 -28.22
C PRO A 139 3.95 27.98 -27.90
N VAL A 140 4.64 28.63 -26.97
CA VAL A 140 4.41 30.03 -26.62
C VAL A 140 5.71 30.83 -26.67
N SER A 141 5.55 32.16 -26.74
CA SER A 141 6.66 33.11 -26.64
C SER A 141 7.40 32.94 -25.32
N ARG A 142 8.73 32.83 -25.39
CA ARG A 142 9.60 32.91 -24.20
C ARG A 142 9.93 34.37 -23.94
N ASP A 143 9.59 34.85 -22.74
CA ASP A 143 9.90 36.21 -22.26
C ASP A 143 9.46 37.34 -23.22
N GLY A 144 8.37 37.15 -23.97
CA GLY A 144 7.86 38.13 -24.93
C GLY A 144 8.65 38.21 -26.25
N LYS A 145 9.58 37.29 -26.52
CA LYS A 145 10.29 37.18 -27.81
C LYS A 145 9.39 36.60 -28.91
N ASP A 146 9.73 36.91 -30.16
CA ASP A 146 9.12 36.22 -31.30
C ASP A 146 9.50 34.72 -31.28
N ILE A 147 8.53 33.81 -31.45
CA ILE A 147 8.77 32.36 -31.38
C ILE A 147 9.74 31.85 -32.47
N ASN A 148 9.90 32.61 -33.56
CA ASN A 148 10.81 32.32 -34.66
C ASN A 148 12.15 33.07 -34.51
N SER A 149 12.44 33.60 -33.33
CA SER A 149 13.79 34.06 -32.97
C SER A 149 14.55 32.97 -32.21
N GLU A 150 15.88 33.04 -32.23
CA GLU A 150 16.74 32.10 -31.51
C GLU A 150 16.39 32.06 -30.01
N GLY A 151 16.05 30.87 -29.51
CA GLY A 151 15.61 30.64 -28.14
C GLY A 151 14.28 31.33 -27.79
N GLY A 152 13.49 31.74 -28.78
CA GLY A 152 12.29 32.58 -28.61
C GLY A 152 11.01 31.85 -28.21
N TRP A 153 11.02 30.52 -28.16
CA TRP A 153 9.84 29.72 -27.82
C TRP A 153 10.06 28.83 -26.60
N GLN A 154 8.97 28.49 -25.92
CA GLN A 154 8.91 27.51 -24.83
C GLN A 154 7.59 26.74 -24.92
N ILE A 155 7.50 25.61 -24.21
CA ILE A 155 6.27 24.82 -24.16
C ILE A 155 5.26 25.40 -23.15
N GLU A 156 4.01 25.50 -23.57
CA GLU A 156 2.84 25.65 -22.72
C GLU A 156 2.15 24.29 -22.61
N TYR A 157 2.11 23.78 -21.39
CA TYR A 157 1.52 22.47 -21.10
C TYR A 157 -0.01 22.53 -21.16
N HIS A 158 -0.61 21.44 -21.65
CA HIS A 158 -2.04 21.29 -21.79
C HIS A 158 -2.75 21.26 -20.43
N ASP A 159 -2.09 20.69 -19.43
CA ASP A 159 -2.55 20.64 -18.05
C ASP A 159 -1.39 20.72 -17.04
N ASP A 160 -1.76 20.82 -15.76
CA ASP A 160 -0.81 20.94 -14.66
C ASP A 160 -0.35 19.59 -14.06
N SER A 161 -0.67 18.47 -14.71
CA SER A 161 -0.22 17.15 -14.25
C SER A 161 1.31 16.99 -14.35
N HIS A 162 1.86 15.96 -13.70
CA HIS A 162 3.27 15.60 -13.83
C HIS A 162 3.68 15.09 -15.23
N PHE A 163 2.71 14.86 -16.12
CA PHE A 163 2.97 14.56 -17.53
C PHE A 163 3.00 15.83 -18.38
N GLY A 164 2.38 16.92 -17.90
CA GLY A 164 2.12 18.15 -18.67
C GLY A 164 1.04 17.99 -19.76
N HIS A 165 0.66 16.75 -20.05
CA HIS A 165 -0.52 16.37 -20.82
C HIS A 165 -0.96 14.97 -20.35
N ASP A 166 -1.83 14.92 -19.36
CA ASP A 166 -2.44 13.67 -18.88
C ASP A 166 -3.55 13.24 -19.84
N LYS A 167 -3.20 12.32 -20.72
CA LYS A 167 -4.07 11.77 -21.76
C LYS A 167 -5.34 11.12 -21.21
N SER A 168 -5.37 10.70 -19.93
CA SER A 168 -6.57 10.13 -19.30
C SER A 168 -7.71 11.14 -19.18
N LEU A 169 -7.39 12.43 -19.03
CA LEU A 169 -8.39 13.48 -18.81
C LEU A 169 -9.32 13.66 -20.00
N GLU A 170 -8.82 13.47 -21.22
CA GLU A 170 -9.62 13.56 -22.45
C GLU A 170 -10.46 12.29 -22.67
N ILE A 171 -10.03 11.13 -22.17
CA ILE A 171 -10.69 9.83 -22.40
C ILE A 171 -11.81 9.56 -21.39
N LYS A 172 -11.61 9.92 -20.12
CA LYS A 172 -12.54 9.66 -18.99
C LYS A 172 -14.00 10.05 -19.25
N PRO A 173 -14.31 11.21 -19.87
CA PRO A 173 -15.70 11.59 -20.15
C PRO A 173 -16.42 10.60 -21.09
N TYR A 174 -15.70 9.90 -21.96
CA TYR A 174 -16.24 8.87 -22.85
C TYR A 174 -16.27 7.49 -22.19
N ALA A 175 -15.25 7.18 -21.38
CA ALA A 175 -15.16 5.91 -20.66
C ALA A 175 -16.28 5.73 -19.63
N THR A 176 -16.82 6.83 -19.09
CA THR A 176 -17.87 6.85 -18.07
C THR A 176 -19.30 6.91 -18.62
N LEU A 177 -19.48 6.86 -19.95
CA LEU A 177 -20.80 6.80 -20.56
C LEU A 177 -21.55 5.51 -20.20
N PRO A 178 -22.89 5.52 -20.08
CA PRO A 178 -23.68 4.33 -19.78
C PRO A 178 -23.56 3.23 -20.84
N ASP A 179 -23.71 1.97 -20.42
CA ASP A 179 -23.78 0.81 -21.30
C ASP A 179 -24.91 0.97 -22.34
N GLY A 180 -24.57 0.77 -23.61
CA GLY A 180 -25.48 0.98 -24.75
C GLY A 180 -25.37 2.35 -25.43
N GLU A 181 -24.78 3.34 -24.74
CA GLU A 181 -24.42 4.64 -25.31
C GLU A 181 -22.90 4.82 -25.46
N ARG A 182 -22.11 4.10 -24.65
CA ARG A 182 -20.64 4.11 -24.66
C ARG A 182 -20.09 3.44 -25.93
N PRO A 183 -19.24 4.12 -26.73
CA PRO A 183 -18.53 3.50 -27.84
C PRO A 183 -17.37 2.63 -27.33
N ILE A 184 -16.86 1.75 -28.19
CA ILE A 184 -15.62 1.02 -27.92
C ILE A 184 -14.44 2.01 -27.99
N LEU A 185 -13.63 2.06 -26.94
CA LEU A 185 -12.48 2.96 -26.83
C LEU A 185 -11.20 2.17 -27.09
N LEU A 186 -10.49 2.51 -28.15
CA LEU A 186 -9.19 1.90 -28.48
C LEU A 186 -8.08 2.93 -28.31
N TYR A 187 -6.90 2.50 -27.86
CA TYR A 187 -5.71 3.36 -27.76
C TYR A 187 -4.51 2.73 -28.45
N ALA A 188 -3.70 3.52 -29.16
CA ALA A 188 -2.38 3.11 -29.64
C ALA A 188 -1.27 4.02 -29.09
N GLY A 189 -0.20 3.42 -28.59
CA GLY A 189 0.93 4.14 -28.02
C GLY A 189 2.24 3.37 -28.09
N ASP A 190 3.35 4.05 -27.80
CA ASP A 190 4.69 3.48 -27.81
C ASP A 190 5.49 3.76 -26.53
N GLY A 191 5.08 4.73 -25.71
CA GLY A 191 5.87 5.27 -24.60
C GLY A 191 5.20 5.27 -23.24
N ILE A 192 5.95 5.68 -22.22
CA ILE A 192 5.51 5.73 -20.81
C ILE A 192 4.43 6.79 -20.57
N SER A 193 4.42 7.86 -21.37
CA SER A 193 3.40 8.91 -21.31
C SER A 193 2.00 8.42 -21.73
N ASP A 194 1.90 7.23 -22.33
CA ASP A 194 0.63 6.62 -22.76
C ASP A 194 -0.08 5.84 -21.66
N LEU A 195 0.57 5.63 -20.52
CA LEU A 195 0.06 4.76 -19.46
C LEU A 195 -1.25 5.26 -18.85
N SER A 196 -1.38 6.58 -18.67
CA SER A 196 -2.62 7.14 -18.12
C SER A 196 -3.80 6.95 -19.08
N ALA A 197 -3.56 6.95 -20.40
CA ALA A 197 -4.59 6.66 -21.38
C ALA A 197 -4.97 5.18 -21.44
N ALA A 198 -3.98 4.29 -21.28
CA ALA A 198 -4.18 2.85 -21.36
C ALA A 198 -5.21 2.34 -20.33
N ALA A 199 -5.23 2.92 -19.13
CA ALA A 199 -6.16 2.54 -18.06
C ALA A 199 -7.64 2.88 -18.36
N GLU A 200 -7.90 3.80 -19.28
CA GLU A 200 -9.24 4.34 -19.55
C GLU A 200 -9.87 3.78 -20.84
N THR A 201 -9.23 2.80 -21.49
CA THR A 201 -9.66 2.24 -22.78
C THR A 201 -9.94 0.74 -22.72
N ASP A 202 -10.72 0.23 -23.68
CA ASP A 202 -11.12 -1.19 -23.73
C ASP A 202 -10.00 -2.10 -24.28
N LEU A 203 -9.10 -1.56 -25.10
CA LEU A 203 -7.93 -2.28 -25.61
C LEU A 203 -6.79 -1.32 -25.97
N LEU A 204 -5.61 -1.63 -25.43
CA LEU A 204 -4.35 -0.97 -25.76
C LEU A 204 -3.60 -1.72 -26.88
N PHE A 205 -3.23 -1.00 -27.93
CA PHE A 205 -2.21 -1.39 -28.91
C PHE A 205 -0.85 -0.81 -28.48
N ALA A 206 0.02 -1.65 -27.94
CA ALA A 206 1.38 -1.24 -27.55
C ALA A 206 2.39 -1.54 -28.67
N LYS A 207 3.22 -0.56 -29.03
CA LYS A 207 4.22 -0.72 -30.10
C LYS A 207 5.24 -1.81 -29.75
N GLN A 208 5.42 -2.78 -30.64
CA GLN A 208 6.31 -3.92 -30.41
C GLN A 208 7.76 -3.46 -30.19
N GLY A 209 8.37 -3.94 -29.09
CA GLY A 209 9.78 -3.68 -28.78
C GLY A 209 10.04 -2.30 -28.15
N LYS A 210 8.99 -1.61 -27.70
CA LYS A 210 9.08 -0.35 -26.97
C LYS A 210 8.71 -0.51 -25.49
N ASP A 211 9.03 0.48 -24.68
CA ASP A 211 8.94 0.42 -23.21
C ASP A 211 7.53 0.16 -22.69
N LEU A 212 6.50 0.63 -23.42
CA LEU A 212 5.10 0.41 -23.07
C LEU A 212 4.74 -1.09 -22.99
N VAL A 213 5.32 -1.94 -23.84
CA VAL A 213 5.11 -3.40 -23.79
C VAL A 213 5.69 -4.00 -22.50
N THR A 214 6.93 -3.63 -22.18
CA THR A 214 7.61 -4.07 -20.95
C THR A 214 6.80 -3.66 -19.72
N TYR A 215 6.26 -2.44 -19.72
CA TYR A 215 5.44 -1.94 -18.62
C TYR A 215 4.12 -2.72 -18.48
N CYS A 216 3.38 -2.90 -19.58
CA CYS A 216 2.11 -3.64 -19.56
C CYS A 216 2.30 -5.08 -19.03
N GLN A 217 3.42 -5.73 -19.40
CA GLN A 217 3.78 -7.06 -18.89
C GLN A 217 4.05 -7.08 -17.40
N ARG A 218 4.78 -6.08 -16.87
CA ARG A 218 5.08 -5.98 -15.44
C ARG A 218 3.83 -5.74 -14.59
N ARG A 219 2.85 -4.98 -15.10
CA ARG A 219 1.63 -4.59 -14.38
C ARG A 219 0.41 -5.47 -14.67
N GLY A 220 0.53 -6.47 -15.54
CA GLY A 220 -0.58 -7.37 -15.88
C GLY A 220 -1.73 -6.71 -16.63
N MET A 221 -1.48 -5.61 -17.35
CA MET A 221 -2.51 -4.89 -18.10
C MET A 221 -2.91 -5.62 -19.39
N PRO A 222 -4.19 -5.65 -19.79
CA PRO A 222 -4.61 -6.22 -21.07
C PRO A 222 -4.11 -5.35 -22.25
N TYR A 223 -3.31 -5.92 -23.13
CA TYR A 223 -2.80 -5.23 -24.32
C TYR A 223 -2.59 -6.19 -25.50
N THR A 224 -2.47 -5.63 -26.70
CA THR A 224 -1.97 -6.34 -27.88
C THR A 224 -0.80 -5.59 -28.48
N THR A 225 0.11 -6.29 -29.16
CA THR A 225 1.25 -5.63 -29.80
C THR A 225 0.96 -5.28 -31.26
N PHE A 226 1.50 -4.16 -31.72
CA PHE A 226 1.51 -3.81 -33.14
C PHE A 226 2.92 -3.42 -33.60
N LYS A 227 3.27 -3.82 -34.81
CA LYS A 227 4.53 -3.40 -35.46
C LYS A 227 4.33 -2.12 -36.29
N ASN A 228 3.19 -2.03 -36.96
CA ASN A 228 2.78 -0.91 -37.82
C ASN A 228 1.23 -0.85 -37.87
N TRP A 229 0.68 0.17 -38.52
CA TRP A 229 -0.76 0.42 -38.50
C TRP A 229 -1.61 -0.60 -39.26
N SER A 230 -1.01 -1.53 -40.03
CA SER A 230 -1.78 -2.59 -40.70
C SER A 230 -2.50 -3.52 -39.72
N THR A 231 -1.87 -3.81 -38.58
CA THR A 231 -2.45 -4.68 -37.53
C THR A 231 -3.51 -3.95 -36.74
N ILE A 232 -3.30 -2.66 -36.47
CA ILE A 232 -4.31 -1.79 -35.86
C ILE A 232 -5.55 -1.73 -36.75
N LEU A 233 -5.36 -1.48 -38.06
CA LEU A 233 -6.44 -1.40 -39.04
C LEU A 233 -7.23 -2.71 -39.15
N SER A 234 -6.56 -3.85 -39.29
CA SER A 234 -7.24 -5.13 -39.40
C SER A 234 -8.02 -5.50 -38.12
N THR A 235 -7.42 -5.26 -36.96
CA THR A 235 -8.06 -5.53 -35.65
C THR A 235 -9.24 -4.60 -35.41
N SER A 236 -9.10 -3.31 -35.71
CA SER A 236 -10.17 -2.32 -35.55
C SER A 236 -11.36 -2.62 -36.46
N LYS A 237 -11.13 -3.14 -37.68
CA LYS A 237 -12.19 -3.63 -38.58
C LYS A 237 -12.92 -4.84 -37.99
N ASP A 238 -12.19 -5.80 -37.43
CA ASP A 238 -12.77 -6.99 -36.81
C ASP A 238 -13.57 -6.62 -35.54
N ILE A 239 -13.10 -5.66 -34.73
CA ILE A 239 -13.82 -5.14 -33.57
C ILE A 239 -15.08 -4.37 -34.00
N LEU A 240 -14.97 -3.45 -34.95
CA LEU A 240 -16.10 -2.64 -35.42
C LEU A 240 -17.22 -3.49 -36.04
N SER A 241 -16.87 -4.59 -36.70
CA SER A 241 -17.84 -5.55 -37.25
C SER A 241 -18.43 -6.52 -36.22
N GLY A 242 -17.93 -6.52 -34.98
CA GLY A 242 -18.34 -7.43 -33.92
C GLY A 242 -17.78 -8.84 -34.04
N LYS A 243 -16.80 -9.07 -34.94
CA LYS A 243 -16.15 -10.37 -35.13
C LYS A 243 -15.19 -10.72 -33.99
N LEU A 244 -14.60 -9.72 -33.34
CA LEU A 244 -13.76 -9.87 -32.15
C LEU A 244 -14.22 -8.88 -31.07
N SER A 245 -14.19 -9.30 -29.81
CA SER A 245 -14.27 -8.35 -28.69
C SER A 245 -12.87 -7.83 -28.32
N PRO A 246 -12.75 -6.61 -27.75
CA PRO A 246 -11.48 -6.11 -27.20
C PRO A 246 -10.80 -7.11 -26.24
N SER A 247 -11.58 -7.78 -25.39
CA SER A 247 -11.08 -8.83 -24.48
C SER A 247 -10.52 -10.06 -25.21
N ASP A 248 -11.13 -10.50 -26.32
CA ASP A 248 -10.62 -11.63 -27.11
C ASP A 248 -9.26 -11.34 -27.75
N VAL A 249 -9.03 -10.07 -28.09
CA VAL A 249 -7.77 -9.61 -28.68
C VAL A 249 -6.68 -9.54 -27.61
N ALA A 250 -6.97 -8.99 -26.44
CA ALA A 250 -6.02 -8.92 -25.33
C ALA A 250 -5.65 -10.30 -24.75
N ALA A 251 -6.55 -11.29 -24.82
CA ALA A 251 -6.33 -12.63 -24.29
C ALA A 251 -5.44 -13.52 -25.19
N LYS A 252 -5.13 -13.11 -26.43
CA LYS A 252 -4.29 -13.87 -27.36
C LYS A 252 -2.85 -13.33 -27.35
N PRO A 253 -1.85 -14.09 -26.87
CA PRO A 253 -0.46 -13.73 -27.06
C PRO A 253 -0.16 -13.71 -28.58
N SER A 254 0.27 -12.56 -29.10
CA SER A 254 0.60 -12.39 -30.51
C SER A 254 1.85 -13.22 -30.88
N LEU A 255 1.66 -14.37 -31.51
CA LEU A 255 2.70 -15.13 -32.22
C LEU A 255 2.82 -14.61 -33.66
N GLY A 256 3.93 -13.95 -34.00
CA GLY A 256 4.22 -13.46 -35.36
C GLY A 256 5.01 -14.47 -36.22
N PRO A 257 4.80 -14.52 -37.56
CA PRO A 257 5.33 -15.57 -38.44
C PRO A 257 6.59 -15.14 -39.22
N CYS A 258 7.55 -16.05 -39.38
CA CYS A 258 8.45 -16.15 -40.55
C CYS A 258 9.43 -17.33 -40.34
N GLN A 259 9.18 -18.52 -40.91
CA GLN A 259 10.25 -19.48 -41.28
C GLN A 259 9.70 -20.73 -42.01
N GLY A 260 9.58 -20.64 -43.33
CA GLY A 260 9.94 -21.73 -44.26
C GLY A 260 10.97 -21.09 -45.19
N ASP A 261 12.27 -21.38 -45.10
CA ASP A 261 12.87 -22.47 -45.88
C ASP A 261 14.34 -22.73 -45.43
N ILE A 262 14.59 -22.75 -44.11
CA ILE A 262 15.91 -23.09 -43.53
C ILE A 262 15.78 -24.26 -42.54
N TYR A 263 14.80 -25.14 -42.75
CA TYR A 263 14.35 -26.07 -41.70
C TYR A 263 15.16 -27.37 -41.57
N LEU A 264 16.04 -27.72 -42.53
CA LEU A 264 16.65 -29.06 -42.51
C LEU A 264 18.06 -29.14 -41.87
N ILE A 265 18.80 -28.03 -41.78
CA ILE A 265 20.20 -28.05 -41.31
C ILE A 265 20.32 -27.48 -39.88
N MET A 266 19.46 -26.53 -39.47
CA MET A 266 19.47 -25.92 -38.14
C MET A 266 18.76 -26.75 -37.06
N ALA A 267 17.81 -27.62 -37.43
CA ALA A 267 16.96 -28.38 -36.49
C ALA A 267 17.75 -29.24 -35.48
N ARG A 268 18.89 -29.82 -35.86
CA ARG A 268 19.68 -30.66 -34.93
C ARG A 268 20.51 -29.87 -33.92
N ARG A 269 20.90 -28.63 -34.24
CA ARG A 269 21.63 -27.73 -33.33
C ARG A 269 20.68 -26.96 -32.42
N LEU A 270 19.54 -26.52 -32.94
CA LEU A 270 18.50 -25.85 -32.17
C LEU A 270 17.83 -26.79 -31.17
N VAL A 271 17.49 -28.03 -31.53
CA VAL A 271 16.92 -28.98 -30.56
C VAL A 271 17.88 -29.24 -29.40
N ARG A 272 19.20 -29.29 -29.65
CA ARG A 272 20.20 -29.47 -28.59
C ARG A 272 20.31 -28.23 -27.69
N ALA A 273 20.30 -27.04 -28.28
CA ALA A 273 20.33 -25.77 -27.55
C ALA A 273 19.02 -25.53 -26.78
N SER A 274 17.86 -25.86 -27.35
CA SER A 274 16.55 -25.76 -26.70
C SER A 274 16.41 -26.76 -25.56
N VAL A 275 16.88 -28.01 -25.71
CA VAL A 275 16.91 -28.97 -24.61
C VAL A 275 17.86 -28.49 -23.51
N GLN A 276 19.03 -27.93 -23.86
CA GLN A 276 19.95 -27.34 -22.88
C GLN A 276 19.35 -26.11 -22.18
N LEU A 277 18.63 -25.25 -22.90
CA LEU A 277 17.99 -24.05 -22.36
C LEU A 277 16.78 -24.41 -21.50
N VAL A 278 16.00 -25.42 -21.88
CA VAL A 278 14.89 -25.94 -21.06
C VAL A 278 15.46 -26.60 -19.81
N LEU A 279 16.52 -27.40 -19.90
CA LEU A 279 17.17 -27.97 -18.71
C LEU A 279 17.77 -26.88 -17.81
N PHE A 280 18.37 -25.84 -18.39
CA PHE A 280 18.92 -24.72 -17.65
C PHE A 280 17.84 -23.85 -17.01
N ALA A 281 16.76 -23.51 -17.73
CA ALA A 281 15.61 -22.78 -17.20
C ALA A 281 14.87 -23.60 -16.14
N THR A 282 14.72 -24.91 -16.34
CA THR A 282 14.13 -25.81 -15.33
C THR A 282 15.03 -25.90 -14.11
N PHE A 283 16.36 -25.91 -14.29
CA PHE A 283 17.32 -25.88 -13.19
C PHE A 283 17.29 -24.53 -12.45
N ILE A 284 17.23 -23.40 -13.16
CA ILE A 284 17.08 -22.06 -12.57
C ILE A 284 15.75 -21.97 -11.83
N LEU A 285 14.65 -22.46 -12.41
CA LEU A 285 13.34 -22.48 -11.75
C LEU A 285 13.35 -23.38 -10.52
N LEU A 286 13.92 -24.57 -10.60
CA LEU A 286 14.11 -25.45 -9.44
C LEU A 286 15.03 -24.81 -8.40
N LEU A 287 16.08 -24.12 -8.82
CA LEU A 287 17.00 -23.40 -7.94
C LEU A 287 16.27 -22.25 -7.27
N VAL A 288 15.50 -21.45 -7.99
CA VAL A 288 14.67 -20.36 -7.45
C VAL A 288 13.61 -20.91 -6.53
N VAL A 289 12.91 -21.99 -6.88
CA VAL A 289 11.93 -22.65 -6.00
C VAL A 289 12.60 -23.25 -4.77
N VAL A 290 13.78 -23.86 -4.89
CA VAL A 290 14.53 -24.43 -3.77
C VAL A 290 15.10 -23.34 -2.88
N LEU A 291 15.62 -22.26 -3.47
CA LEU A 291 16.13 -21.09 -2.76
C LEU A 291 14.99 -20.32 -2.12
N ASP A 292 13.85 -20.13 -2.78
CA ASP A 292 12.68 -19.44 -2.24
C ASP A 292 12.08 -20.24 -1.08
N ASN A 293 12.05 -21.56 -1.20
CA ASN A 293 11.66 -22.45 -0.11
C ASN A 293 12.65 -22.49 1.06
N ARG A 294 13.85 -21.89 0.92
CA ARG A 294 14.86 -21.78 2.00
C ARG A 294 15.16 -20.35 2.45
N PHE A 295 14.93 -19.34 1.61
CA PHE A 295 15.46 -17.99 1.74
C PHE A 295 14.50 -16.90 1.22
N SER A 296 13.25 -17.24 0.82
CA SER A 296 12.21 -16.29 0.38
C SER A 296 12.70 -15.24 -0.61
N VAL A 297 13.11 -15.68 -1.81
CA VAL A 297 13.73 -14.84 -2.84
C VAL A 297 12.72 -14.26 -3.83
N LEU A 298 11.47 -14.72 -3.82
CA LEU A 298 10.37 -14.19 -4.62
C LEU A 298 9.70 -12.97 -3.93
N PRO A 299 9.16 -12.00 -4.71
CA PRO A 299 8.50 -10.82 -4.16
C PRO A 299 7.29 -11.15 -3.28
N SER A 300 7.14 -10.42 -2.18
CA SER A 300 6.07 -10.55 -1.18
C SER A 300 4.65 -10.46 -1.75
N SER A 301 4.48 -9.80 -2.89
CA SER A 301 3.20 -9.67 -3.62
C SER A 301 2.66 -11.00 -4.14
N ILE A 302 3.52 -12.00 -4.38
CA ILE A 302 3.09 -13.35 -4.81
C ILE A 302 2.64 -14.19 -3.60
N HIS A 303 3.17 -13.91 -2.41
CA HIS A 303 2.85 -14.63 -1.16
C HIS A 303 1.67 -14.02 -0.40
N GLY A 304 1.42 -12.71 -0.54
CA GLY A 304 0.35 -11.98 0.15
C GLY A 304 -1.06 -12.11 -0.43
N HIS A 305 -1.22 -12.65 -1.65
CA HIS A 305 -2.52 -12.74 -2.33
C HIS A 305 -3.23 -14.09 -2.20
N LEU A 306 -2.71 -15.03 -1.41
CA LEU A 306 -3.47 -16.25 -1.12
C LEU A 306 -4.45 -15.98 0.03
N PRO A 307 -5.79 -15.96 -0.23
CA PRO A 307 -6.73 -15.99 0.88
C PRO A 307 -6.47 -17.24 1.70
N SER A 308 -5.97 -17.07 2.92
CA SER A 308 -5.73 -18.15 3.89
C SER A 308 -7.05 -18.76 4.40
N HIS A 309 -8.18 -18.18 4.01
CA HIS A 309 -9.52 -18.55 4.45
C HIS A 309 -10.32 -19.17 3.30
N TYR A 310 -10.36 -20.50 3.28
CA TYR A 310 -11.33 -21.25 2.50
C TYR A 310 -12.46 -21.68 3.44
N SER A 311 -13.68 -21.18 3.20
CA SER A 311 -14.88 -21.64 3.90
C SER A 311 -15.15 -23.12 3.61
N GLY A 312 -15.60 -23.88 4.61
CA GLY A 312 -15.98 -25.28 4.44
C GLY A 312 -14.82 -26.29 4.48
N TYR A 313 -13.69 -25.97 5.12
CA TYR A 313 -12.61 -26.91 5.37
C TYR A 313 -12.51 -27.26 6.86
N VAL A 314 -12.24 -28.54 7.14
CA VAL A 314 -11.99 -29.06 8.50
C VAL A 314 -10.64 -29.75 8.58
N ILE A 315 -10.01 -29.68 9.76
CA ILE A 315 -8.74 -30.36 10.02
C ILE A 315 -9.00 -31.83 10.34
N THR A 316 -8.27 -32.74 9.69
CA THR A 316 -8.41 -34.20 9.88
C THR A 316 -7.19 -34.82 10.56
N ASP A 317 -6.04 -34.15 10.50
CA ASP A 317 -4.84 -34.56 11.22
C ASP A 317 -3.89 -33.38 11.45
N VAL A 318 -3.02 -33.50 12.45
CA VAL A 318 -2.02 -32.51 12.84
C VAL A 318 -0.78 -33.26 13.28
N THR A 319 0.39 -32.77 12.93
CA THR A 319 1.66 -33.33 13.38
C THR A 319 2.74 -32.25 13.41
N VAL A 320 3.87 -32.59 14.01
CA VAL A 320 5.09 -31.79 13.91
C VAL A 320 6.16 -32.62 13.24
N THR A 321 6.87 -32.00 12.31
CA THR A 321 8.05 -32.59 11.67
C THR A 321 9.29 -31.82 12.08
N THR A 322 10.33 -32.55 12.47
CA THR A 322 11.67 -32.02 12.71
C THR A 322 12.59 -32.42 11.57
N CYS A 323 13.51 -31.53 11.20
CA CYS A 323 14.57 -31.85 10.25
C CYS A 323 15.86 -31.19 10.68
N SER A 324 16.97 -31.72 10.18
CA SER A 324 18.30 -31.24 10.48
C SER A 324 19.17 -31.10 9.24
N THR A 325 19.88 -29.99 9.12
CA THR A 325 20.88 -29.76 8.07
C THR A 325 22.07 -30.72 8.17
N LEU A 326 22.29 -31.37 9.32
CA LEU A 326 23.34 -32.38 9.51
C LEU A 326 22.93 -33.77 9.00
N ASN A 327 21.64 -34.04 8.84
CA ASN A 327 21.13 -35.31 8.32
C ASN A 327 20.48 -35.10 6.94
N PRO A 328 21.16 -35.45 5.84
CA PRO A 328 20.66 -35.21 4.48
C PRO A 328 19.40 -36.02 4.14
N PHE A 329 19.04 -37.02 4.95
CA PHE A 329 17.80 -37.79 4.80
C PHE A 329 16.63 -37.25 5.65
N SER A 330 16.86 -36.22 6.47
CA SER A 330 15.79 -35.60 7.25
C SER A 330 15.04 -34.57 6.41
N SER A 331 13.70 -34.56 6.52
CA SER A 331 12.83 -33.67 5.76
C SER A 331 11.76 -33.10 6.67
N CYS A 332 11.60 -31.77 6.66
CA CYS A 332 10.45 -31.07 7.25
C CYS A 332 9.28 -30.95 6.27
N LYS A 333 9.26 -31.77 5.21
CA LYS A 333 8.20 -31.76 4.20
C LYS A 333 7.52 -33.11 4.20
N LEU A 334 6.23 -33.09 4.51
CA LEU A 334 5.34 -34.19 4.18
C LEU A 334 4.82 -34.00 2.76
N ASP A 335 4.03 -34.96 2.27
CA ASP A 335 3.37 -34.88 0.98
C ASP A 335 2.58 -33.57 0.84
N PRO A 336 2.99 -32.63 -0.04
CA PRO A 336 2.36 -31.33 -0.16
C PRO A 336 0.96 -31.39 -0.77
N GLU A 337 0.58 -32.51 -1.41
CA GLU A 337 -0.80 -32.70 -1.90
C GLU A 337 -1.77 -33.02 -0.75
N ALA A 338 -1.26 -33.51 0.39
CA ALA A 338 -2.07 -33.94 1.53
C ALA A 338 -1.87 -33.12 2.80
N TRP A 339 -0.70 -32.49 2.98
CA TRP A 339 -0.30 -31.79 4.19
C TRP A 339 0.04 -30.32 3.92
N TYR A 340 -0.49 -29.46 4.77
CA TYR A 340 -0.21 -28.03 4.80
C TYR A 340 0.76 -27.74 5.93
N ARG A 341 1.79 -26.94 5.65
CA ARG A 341 2.77 -26.50 6.63
C ARG A 341 2.43 -25.08 7.11
N VAL A 342 2.42 -24.88 8.43
CA VAL A 342 2.49 -23.52 9.00
C VAL A 342 3.92 -23.02 8.81
N ASP A 343 4.10 -21.93 8.08
CA ASP A 343 5.43 -21.44 7.69
C ASP A 343 6.12 -20.65 8.80
N LYS A 344 6.19 -21.27 9.99
CA LYS A 344 6.81 -20.73 11.20
C LYS A 344 7.69 -21.81 11.81
N ASP A 345 8.99 -21.54 11.87
CA ASP A 345 9.95 -22.45 12.50
C ASP A 345 9.76 -22.42 14.01
N LEU A 346 9.39 -23.56 14.60
CA LEU A 346 9.04 -23.67 16.02
C LEU A 346 10.20 -23.30 16.97
N TYR A 347 11.43 -23.21 16.44
CA TYR A 347 12.61 -22.73 17.15
C TYR A 347 12.91 -21.24 16.91
N LEU A 348 12.01 -20.47 16.29
CA LEU A 348 12.23 -19.05 15.95
C LEU A 348 13.58 -18.80 15.24
N ARG A 349 13.98 -19.72 14.34
CA ARG A 349 15.27 -19.68 13.64
C ARG A 349 16.51 -19.65 14.56
N SER A 350 16.36 -19.95 15.85
CA SER A 350 17.47 -20.03 16.80
C SER A 350 18.20 -21.38 16.76
N GLY A 351 17.63 -22.38 16.07
CA GLY A 351 18.24 -23.70 15.86
C GLY A 351 19.38 -23.63 14.85
N TRP A 352 20.60 -23.99 15.25
CA TRP A 352 21.78 -23.91 14.36
C TRP A 352 21.74 -24.93 13.22
N THR A 353 21.17 -26.11 13.50
CA THR A 353 21.12 -27.22 12.54
C THR A 353 19.78 -27.93 12.50
N SER A 354 18.80 -27.49 13.30
CA SER A 354 17.49 -28.13 13.42
C SER A 354 16.39 -27.10 13.18
N SER A 355 15.38 -27.51 12.43
CA SER A 355 14.13 -26.77 12.27
C SER A 355 12.96 -27.69 12.57
N ALA A 356 11.85 -27.11 13.01
CA ALA A 356 10.63 -27.84 13.26
C ALA A 356 9.43 -27.05 12.77
N TYR A 357 8.42 -27.72 12.24
CA TYR A 357 7.22 -27.08 11.69
C TYR A 357 5.98 -27.87 12.04
N VAL A 358 4.89 -27.15 12.33
CA VAL A 358 3.55 -27.72 12.44
C VAL A 358 3.02 -27.98 11.03
N GLN A 359 2.48 -29.18 10.83
CA GLN A 359 1.79 -29.56 9.60
C GLN A 359 0.42 -30.14 9.91
N PHE A 360 -0.56 -29.86 9.07
CA PHE A 360 -1.91 -30.36 9.24
C PHE A 360 -2.55 -30.78 7.91
N ARG A 361 -3.46 -31.75 7.98
CA ARG A 361 -4.31 -32.15 6.86
C ARG A 361 -5.64 -31.44 6.98
N ARG A 362 -6.14 -30.89 5.88
CA ARG A 362 -7.50 -30.36 5.80
C ARG A 362 -8.23 -31.00 4.63
N LYS A 363 -9.54 -31.16 4.77
CA LYS A 363 -10.45 -31.60 3.71
C LYS A 363 -11.64 -30.67 3.66
N LYS A 364 -12.24 -30.51 2.49
CA LYS A 364 -13.55 -29.87 2.42
C LYS A 364 -14.58 -30.73 3.11
N GLU A 365 -15.54 -30.11 3.77
CA GLU A 365 -16.65 -30.78 4.45
C GLU A 365 -17.43 -31.70 3.47
N GLU A 366 -17.62 -31.26 2.22
CA GLU A 366 -18.28 -32.02 1.16
C GLU A 366 -17.47 -33.22 0.63
N GLU A 367 -16.16 -33.26 0.88
CA GLU A 367 -15.24 -34.31 0.43
C GLU A 367 -14.94 -35.35 1.52
N LEU A 368 -15.56 -35.23 2.71
CA LEU A 368 -15.37 -36.18 3.81
C LEU A 368 -15.99 -37.54 3.48
N GLY A 369 -15.14 -38.58 3.43
CA GLY A 369 -15.54 -39.97 3.29
C GLY A 369 -16.03 -40.58 4.60
N LEU A 370 -16.58 -41.80 4.52
CA LEU A 370 -17.12 -42.52 5.68
C LEU A 370 -16.06 -42.87 6.75
N ASP A 371 -14.79 -42.98 6.36
CA ASP A 371 -13.67 -43.34 7.24
C ASP A 371 -12.86 -42.11 7.71
N ASP A 372 -13.19 -40.91 7.21
CA ASP A 372 -12.52 -39.70 7.62
C ASP A 372 -12.91 -39.32 9.06
N LYS A 373 -11.92 -38.86 9.83
CA LYS A 373 -12.15 -38.32 11.17
C LYS A 373 -11.78 -36.85 11.22
N VAL A 374 -12.66 -36.05 11.82
CA VAL A 374 -12.47 -34.61 12.02
C VAL A 374 -11.83 -34.38 13.38
N VAL A 375 -10.80 -33.53 13.44
CA VAL A 375 -10.21 -33.07 14.70
C VAL A 375 -11.20 -32.14 15.38
N ILE A 376 -11.72 -32.55 16.53
CA ILE A 376 -12.69 -31.78 17.33
C ILE A 376 -12.05 -31.19 18.60
N ASP A 377 -10.87 -31.67 18.98
CA ASP A 377 -10.10 -31.08 20.07
C ASP A 377 -8.61 -31.36 19.90
N LEU A 378 -7.80 -30.46 20.45
CA LEU A 378 -6.34 -30.52 20.43
C LEU A 378 -5.82 -30.03 21.78
N LYS A 379 -4.94 -30.83 22.41
CA LYS A 379 -4.26 -30.49 23.65
C LYS A 379 -2.77 -30.74 23.54
N ILE A 380 -1.97 -29.98 24.27
CA ILE A 380 -0.54 -30.25 24.45
C ILE A 380 -0.32 -30.73 25.89
N SER A 381 0.25 -31.92 26.05
CA SER A 381 0.46 -32.54 27.37
C SER A 381 1.53 -33.64 27.31
N ARG A 382 2.33 -33.77 28.38
CA ARG A 382 3.25 -34.92 28.59
C ARG A 382 2.51 -36.21 28.93
N LEU A 383 1.31 -36.09 29.51
CA LEU A 383 0.47 -37.20 29.92
C LEU A 383 -0.76 -37.31 29.02
N THR A 384 -1.32 -38.51 28.89
CA THR A 384 -2.58 -38.70 28.17
C THR A 384 -3.69 -37.84 28.80
N PRO A 385 -4.36 -36.97 28.02
CA PRO A 385 -5.43 -36.15 28.55
C PRO A 385 -6.62 -36.99 29.01
N THR A 386 -7.43 -36.42 29.92
CA THR A 386 -8.65 -37.08 30.41
C THR A 386 -9.69 -37.26 29.31
N SER A 387 -10.37 -38.40 29.33
CA SER A 387 -11.36 -38.80 28.33
C SER A 387 -12.75 -38.94 28.94
N GLU A 388 -13.76 -38.73 28.09
CA GLU A 388 -15.15 -38.96 28.44
C GLU A 388 -15.54 -40.40 28.05
N PHE A 389 -16.18 -41.10 28.99
CA PHE A 389 -16.56 -42.50 28.84
C PHE A 389 -18.08 -42.64 28.85
N VAL A 390 -18.60 -43.52 27.98
CA VAL A 390 -19.96 -44.07 28.10
C VAL A 390 -19.84 -45.55 28.39
N GLY A 391 -20.18 -45.95 29.62
CA GLY A 391 -19.92 -47.30 30.11
C GLY A 391 -18.42 -47.58 30.28
N LYS A 392 -17.89 -48.59 29.59
CA LYS A 392 -16.45 -48.93 29.56
C LYS A 392 -15.72 -48.46 28.29
N THR A 393 -16.44 -47.81 27.38
CA THR A 393 -15.92 -47.44 26.07
C THR A 393 -15.66 -45.94 26.03
N GLU A 394 -14.44 -45.58 25.63
CA GLU A 394 -14.06 -44.19 25.36
C GLU A 394 -14.71 -43.76 24.05
N ILE A 395 -15.48 -42.66 24.07
CA ILE A 395 -16.29 -42.24 22.91
C ILE A 395 -15.39 -41.85 21.73
N GLU A 396 -14.29 -41.15 22.02
CA GLU A 396 -13.31 -40.62 21.06
C GLU A 396 -11.94 -40.56 21.76
N ALA A 397 -11.08 -41.52 21.47
CA ALA A 397 -9.80 -41.64 22.15
C ALA A 397 -8.80 -40.54 21.76
N TRP A 398 -7.98 -40.11 22.72
CA TRP A 398 -6.87 -39.21 22.47
C TRP A 398 -5.74 -39.91 21.72
N GLU A 399 -5.35 -39.35 20.58
CA GLU A 399 -4.27 -39.88 19.76
C GLU A 399 -3.01 -39.02 19.88
N PRO A 400 -1.84 -39.60 20.23
CA PRO A 400 -0.61 -38.85 20.39
C PRO A 400 0.03 -38.49 19.04
N ARG A 401 0.76 -37.37 19.03
CA ARG A 401 1.60 -36.86 17.94
C ARG A 401 2.90 -36.27 18.54
N PRO A 402 3.96 -36.06 17.74
CA PRO A 402 5.18 -35.39 18.20
C PRO A 402 4.90 -34.01 18.82
N GLY A 403 5.78 -33.55 19.71
CA GLY A 403 5.63 -32.25 20.39
C GLY A 403 4.61 -32.24 21.53
N GLY A 404 4.24 -33.42 22.06
CA GLY A 404 3.24 -33.56 23.13
C GLY A 404 1.81 -33.26 22.67
N ILE A 405 1.56 -33.21 21.36
CA ILE A 405 0.24 -32.93 20.79
C ILE A 405 -0.64 -34.18 20.92
N TRP A 406 -1.85 -33.99 21.41
CA TRP A 406 -2.90 -35.00 21.48
C TRP A 406 -4.11 -34.52 20.69
N LEU A 407 -4.59 -35.37 19.78
CA LEU A 407 -5.77 -35.08 18.95
C LEU A 407 -6.94 -35.91 19.41
N LYS A 408 -8.10 -35.26 19.58
CA LYS A 408 -9.39 -35.93 19.71
C LYS A 408 -10.10 -35.85 18.38
N ARG A 409 -10.35 -36.99 17.75
CA ARG A 409 -10.93 -37.06 16.41
C ARG A 409 -12.25 -37.81 16.41
N SER A 410 -13.25 -37.25 15.73
CA SER A 410 -14.59 -37.81 15.63
C SER A 410 -14.88 -38.33 14.23
N SER A 411 -15.47 -39.52 14.15
CA SER A 411 -16.06 -40.07 12.92
C SER A 411 -17.56 -39.76 12.81
N SER A 412 -18.11 -38.92 13.69
CA SER A 412 -19.51 -38.52 13.63
C SER A 412 -19.79 -37.74 12.35
N ARG A 413 -20.92 -38.04 11.69
CA ARG A 413 -21.33 -37.37 10.44
C ARG A 413 -21.51 -35.86 10.58
N HIS A 414 -21.78 -35.38 11.80
CA HIS A 414 -21.95 -33.94 12.10
C HIS A 414 -20.74 -33.35 12.84
N ALA A 415 -19.61 -34.05 12.87
CA ALA A 415 -18.41 -33.55 13.55
C ALA A 415 -17.86 -32.28 12.87
N SER A 416 -17.99 -32.18 11.54
CA SER A 416 -17.61 -30.99 10.76
C SER A 416 -18.45 -29.76 11.09
N ASP A 417 -19.74 -29.97 11.35
CA ASP A 417 -20.74 -28.91 11.55
C ASP A 417 -20.72 -28.38 13.00
N SER A 418 -19.82 -28.91 13.83
CA SER A 418 -19.73 -28.59 15.25
C SER A 418 -18.87 -27.36 15.47
N GLU A 419 -19.31 -26.47 16.37
CA GLU A 419 -18.48 -25.38 16.90
C GLU A 419 -17.19 -25.87 17.60
N LYS A 420 -17.05 -27.18 17.82
CA LYS A 420 -15.82 -27.79 18.34
C LYS A 420 -14.82 -28.14 17.24
N ALA A 421 -15.24 -28.30 15.99
CA ALA A 421 -14.38 -28.71 14.88
C ALA A 421 -13.21 -27.73 14.73
N VAL A 422 -11.99 -28.25 14.64
CA VAL A 422 -10.81 -27.45 14.35
C VAL A 422 -10.78 -27.21 12.84
N THR A 423 -10.73 -25.93 12.43
CA THR A 423 -10.79 -25.53 11.01
C THR A 423 -9.53 -24.83 10.54
N TYR A 424 -8.62 -24.46 11.44
CA TYR A 424 -7.29 -23.96 11.11
C TYR A 424 -6.32 -24.06 12.29
N ILE A 425 -5.02 -24.05 11.99
CA ILE A 425 -3.94 -24.06 12.98
C ILE A 425 -2.87 -23.05 12.56
N ASP A 426 -2.38 -22.31 13.53
CA ASP A 426 -1.32 -21.32 13.42
C ASP A 426 -0.37 -21.45 14.63
N VAL A 427 0.77 -20.77 14.59
CA VAL A 427 1.79 -20.79 15.65
C VAL A 427 2.06 -19.35 16.11
N LEU A 428 2.06 -19.17 17.43
CA LEU A 428 2.42 -17.92 18.11
C LEU A 428 3.47 -18.23 19.19
N TYR A 429 4.16 -17.20 19.67
CA TYR A 429 5.31 -17.36 20.55
C TYR A 429 5.23 -16.45 21.78
N GLY A 430 5.78 -16.92 22.89
CA GLY A 430 5.80 -16.19 24.15
C GLY A 430 4.73 -16.65 25.15
N ALA A 431 5.03 -16.51 26.44
CA ALA A 431 4.11 -16.86 27.52
C ALA A 431 2.84 -15.99 27.54
N ASP A 432 2.92 -14.80 26.95
CA ASP A 432 1.88 -13.79 26.81
C ASP A 432 1.25 -13.78 25.40
N ALA A 433 1.48 -14.83 24.60
CA ALA A 433 0.87 -14.97 23.28
C ALA A 433 -0.67 -14.92 23.37
N VAL A 434 -1.27 -14.09 22.53
CA VAL A 434 -2.72 -13.92 22.42
C VAL A 434 -3.14 -13.94 20.96
N ASP A 435 -4.41 -14.29 20.71
CA ASP A 435 -4.99 -14.24 19.38
C ASP A 435 -6.24 -13.36 19.39
N PRO A 436 -6.23 -12.20 18.71
CA PRO A 436 -7.38 -11.30 18.62
C PRO A 436 -8.42 -11.75 17.58
N ARG A 437 -8.12 -12.77 16.76
CA ARG A 437 -9.04 -13.19 15.70
C ARG A 437 -10.26 -13.92 16.28
N PRO A 438 -11.47 -13.73 15.73
CA PRO A 438 -12.67 -14.42 16.23
C PRO A 438 -12.58 -15.94 16.11
N ASN A 439 -13.02 -16.66 17.15
CA ASN A 439 -13.00 -18.13 17.24
C ASN A 439 -11.60 -18.76 17.23
N TRP A 440 -10.55 -17.98 17.48
CA TRP A 440 -9.20 -18.49 17.70
C TRP A 440 -8.90 -18.66 19.19
N GLU A 441 -8.12 -19.68 19.51
CA GLU A 441 -7.74 -20.06 20.86
C GLU A 441 -6.25 -20.42 20.88
N VAL A 442 -5.46 -19.64 21.62
CA VAL A 442 -4.06 -19.99 21.93
C VAL A 442 -4.04 -21.05 23.02
N LYS A 443 -3.23 -22.10 22.83
CA LYS A 443 -3.10 -23.17 23.82
C LYS A 443 -2.14 -22.78 24.95
N ASP A 444 -2.57 -23.05 26.18
CA ASP A 444 -1.87 -22.68 27.42
C ASP A 444 -0.53 -23.40 27.61
N THR A 445 -0.38 -24.61 27.09
CA THR A 445 0.85 -25.40 27.20
C THR A 445 1.67 -25.23 25.92
N PRO A 446 2.95 -24.84 25.99
CA PRO A 446 3.81 -24.75 24.82
C PRO A 446 4.07 -26.13 24.21
N ILE A 447 4.44 -26.17 22.94
CA ILE A 447 4.83 -27.39 22.22
C ILE A 447 6.03 -28.03 22.94
N LEU A 448 5.94 -29.33 23.18
CA LEU A 448 6.89 -30.12 23.97
C LEU A 448 7.80 -30.95 23.06
N LEU A 449 8.54 -30.30 22.16
CA LEU A 449 9.52 -30.99 21.32
C LEU A 449 10.83 -31.21 22.08
N ASP A 450 11.33 -30.16 22.72
CA ASP A 450 12.54 -30.16 23.52
C ASP A 450 12.54 -28.95 24.49
N SER A 451 13.62 -28.78 25.24
CA SER A 451 13.75 -27.67 26.19
C SER A 451 13.77 -26.30 25.51
N MET A 452 14.11 -26.19 24.23
CA MET A 452 14.15 -24.91 23.52
C MET A 452 12.74 -24.44 23.19
N THR A 453 11.86 -25.30 22.67
CA THR A 453 10.46 -24.91 22.41
C THR A 453 9.71 -24.57 23.69
N GLU A 454 10.06 -25.22 24.81
CA GLU A 454 9.53 -24.87 26.13
C GLU A 454 10.03 -23.48 26.58
N GLN A 455 11.31 -23.16 26.39
CA GLN A 455 11.89 -21.85 26.75
C GLN A 455 11.36 -20.70 25.90
N LEU A 456 11.17 -20.93 24.60
CA LEU A 456 10.59 -19.95 23.67
C LEU A 456 9.08 -19.80 23.83
N GLU A 457 8.45 -20.69 24.62
CA GLU A 457 7.00 -20.72 24.82
C GLU A 457 6.25 -20.79 23.48
N THR A 458 6.70 -21.65 22.57
CA THR A 458 6.10 -21.84 21.24
C THR A 458 4.72 -22.49 21.39
N ARG A 459 3.66 -21.79 21.00
CA ARG A 459 2.27 -22.17 21.26
C ARG A 459 1.49 -22.39 19.96
N LEU A 460 0.53 -23.33 20.03
CA LEU A 460 -0.45 -23.51 18.96
C LEU A 460 -1.60 -22.53 19.15
N SER A 461 -1.99 -21.82 18.09
CA SER A 461 -3.28 -21.15 18.01
C SER A 461 -4.19 -21.93 17.07
N ILE A 462 -5.40 -22.25 17.50
CA ILE A 462 -6.36 -23.02 16.70
C ILE A 462 -7.63 -22.25 16.46
N ARG A 463 -8.20 -22.37 15.26
CA ARG A 463 -9.54 -21.86 14.96
C ARG A 463 -10.58 -22.96 15.11
N ARG A 464 -11.71 -22.64 15.75
CA ARG A 464 -12.84 -23.55 15.90
C ARG A 464 -14.08 -23.09 15.14
N GLY A 465 -14.91 -24.07 14.78
CA GLY A 465 -16.18 -23.84 14.11
C GLY A 465 -16.01 -23.26 12.71
N HIS A 466 -17.14 -22.85 12.13
CA HIS A 466 -17.15 -22.29 10.79
C HIS A 466 -16.42 -20.94 10.73
N PRO A 467 -15.66 -20.67 9.66
CA PRO A 467 -15.04 -19.37 9.46
C PRO A 467 -16.13 -18.29 9.44
N GLN A 468 -16.03 -17.29 10.33
CA GLN A 468 -16.93 -16.15 10.26
C GLN A 468 -16.65 -15.33 9.00
N ALA A 469 -17.70 -14.70 8.47
CA ALA A 469 -17.53 -13.69 7.43
C ALA A 469 -16.54 -12.61 7.93
N LYS A 470 -15.76 -12.03 7.01
CA LYS A 470 -14.83 -10.95 7.37
C LYS A 470 -15.56 -9.91 8.22
N PRO A 471 -15.00 -9.51 9.39
CA PRO A 471 -15.66 -8.57 10.26
C PRO A 471 -15.93 -7.28 9.49
N LYS A 472 -17.17 -6.79 9.56
CA LYS A 472 -17.52 -5.53 8.91
C LYS A 472 -16.73 -4.42 9.60
N LYS A 473 -15.95 -3.64 8.83
CA LYS A 473 -15.21 -2.49 9.36
C LYS A 473 -16.18 -1.54 10.07
N PRO A 474 -15.88 -1.12 11.32
CA PRO A 474 -16.74 -0.17 12.03
C PRO A 474 -16.74 1.17 11.30
N VAL A 475 -17.81 1.95 11.49
CA VAL A 475 -17.87 3.34 11.01
C VAL A 475 -17.88 4.24 12.24
N PRO A 476 -16.77 4.94 12.54
CA PRO A 476 -16.69 5.82 13.69
C PRO A 476 -17.75 6.91 13.63
N ARG A 477 -18.32 7.26 14.79
CA ARG A 477 -19.39 8.25 14.90
C ARG A 477 -19.22 9.13 16.13
N ILE A 478 -19.62 10.39 16.01
CA ILE A 478 -19.78 11.27 17.17
C ILE A 478 -20.85 10.71 18.11
N ASN A 479 -20.57 10.75 19.41
CA ASN A 479 -21.49 10.29 20.44
C ASN A 479 -22.72 11.21 20.57
N GLU A 480 -23.74 10.71 21.28
CA GLU A 480 -24.97 11.46 21.56
C GLU A 480 -24.72 12.77 22.32
N ASN A 481 -23.65 12.82 23.11
CA ASN A 481 -23.23 14.02 23.86
C ASN A 481 -22.46 15.03 22.98
N GLY A 482 -22.31 14.77 21.68
CA GLY A 482 -21.59 15.62 20.74
C GLY A 482 -20.06 15.50 20.80
N LYS A 483 -19.52 14.54 21.55
CA LYS A 483 -18.08 14.37 21.73
C LYS A 483 -17.54 13.13 21.04
N PHE A 484 -16.25 13.16 20.74
CA PHE A 484 -15.49 12.02 20.24
C PHE A 484 -14.10 12.06 20.85
N LYS A 485 -13.66 10.95 21.46
CA LYS A 485 -12.39 10.85 22.16
C LYS A 485 -11.45 9.91 21.43
N VAL A 486 -10.27 10.42 21.06
CA VAL A 486 -9.17 9.64 20.51
C VAL A 486 -8.10 9.44 21.57
N MET A 487 -7.71 8.19 21.80
CA MET A 487 -6.52 7.83 22.58
C MET A 487 -5.38 7.49 21.62
N GLN A 488 -4.22 8.11 21.79
CA GLN A 488 -3.03 7.84 20.98
C GLN A 488 -2.07 6.93 21.75
N LEU A 489 -1.88 5.71 21.26
CA LEU A 489 -0.86 4.79 21.72
C LEU A 489 0.36 4.89 20.80
N ALA A 490 1.37 5.66 21.24
CA ALA A 490 2.63 5.80 20.54
C ALA A 490 3.70 4.90 21.20
N ASP A 491 4.50 4.21 20.38
CA ASP A 491 5.72 3.54 20.83
C ASP A 491 5.45 2.47 21.92
N LEU A 492 4.55 1.52 21.64
CA LEU A 492 4.27 0.40 22.57
C LEU A 492 5.46 -0.54 22.70
N HIS A 493 6.23 -0.73 21.63
CA HIS A 493 7.41 -1.58 21.61
C HIS A 493 7.16 -3.00 22.17
N MET A 494 6.15 -3.69 21.63
CA MET A 494 5.84 -5.08 21.99
C MET A 494 6.91 -6.04 21.48
N SER A 495 7.35 -6.98 22.32
CA SER A 495 8.32 -8.03 21.98
C SER A 495 7.64 -9.35 21.56
N THR A 496 8.40 -10.32 21.05
CA THR A 496 7.98 -11.72 21.10
C THR A 496 8.25 -12.23 22.53
N GLY A 497 7.20 -12.55 23.28
CA GLY A 497 7.31 -12.82 24.73
C GLY A 497 7.19 -11.57 25.60
N LEU A 498 7.53 -11.69 26.88
CA LEU A 498 7.23 -10.70 27.93
C LEU A 498 7.99 -9.37 27.83
N GLY A 499 9.01 -9.29 26.97
CA GLY A 499 9.86 -8.12 26.80
C GLY A 499 10.72 -7.76 28.03
N HIS A 500 11.67 -6.86 27.85
CA HIS A 500 12.52 -6.35 28.93
C HIS A 500 12.28 -4.86 29.15
N CYS A 501 11.98 -4.45 30.38
CA CYS A 501 11.76 -3.04 30.68
C CYS A 501 13.03 -2.21 30.47
N ARG A 502 12.95 -1.17 29.64
CA ARG A 502 13.98 -0.15 29.47
C ARG A 502 13.57 1.08 30.27
N ASP A 503 14.48 1.52 31.13
CA ASP A 503 14.34 2.71 31.98
C ASP A 503 12.98 2.84 32.71
N PRO A 504 12.51 1.79 33.42
CA PRO A 504 11.23 1.86 34.11
C PRO A 504 11.25 2.86 35.27
N VAL A 505 10.23 3.72 35.34
CA VAL A 505 10.00 4.61 36.49
C VAL A 505 8.63 4.31 37.10
N PRO A 506 8.54 3.92 38.39
CA PRO A 506 9.65 3.44 39.22
C PRO A 506 10.26 2.16 38.64
N VAL A 507 11.48 1.83 39.07
CA VAL A 507 12.19 0.63 38.62
C VAL A 507 11.39 -0.63 38.90
N GLU A 508 10.81 -0.70 40.10
CA GLU A 508 9.88 -1.73 40.52
C GLU A 508 8.53 -1.08 40.85
N ALA A 509 7.51 -1.36 40.05
CA ALA A 509 6.14 -0.92 40.34
C ALA A 509 5.59 -1.62 41.60
N VAL A 510 6.00 -2.88 41.82
CA VAL A 510 5.70 -3.67 43.01
C VAL A 510 7.01 -4.20 43.57
N ALA A 511 7.32 -3.87 44.82
CA ALA A 511 8.59 -4.24 45.46
C ALA A 511 8.84 -5.75 45.38
N GLY A 512 9.99 -6.15 44.86
CA GLY A 512 10.40 -7.55 44.72
C GLY A 512 9.84 -8.28 43.49
N ARG A 513 9.04 -7.61 42.64
CA ARG A 513 8.59 -8.16 41.34
C ARG A 513 9.45 -7.60 40.22
N LYS A 514 10.11 -8.49 39.47
CA LYS A 514 10.88 -8.11 38.28
C LYS A 514 9.95 -7.46 37.24
N CYS A 515 10.42 -6.39 36.60
CA CYS A 515 9.68 -5.69 35.55
C CYS A 515 9.72 -6.47 34.23
N GLU A 516 8.53 -6.75 33.69
CA GLU A 516 8.30 -7.31 32.36
C GLU A 516 7.64 -6.22 31.52
N ALA A 517 8.20 -5.90 30.35
CA ALA A 517 7.83 -4.71 29.60
C ALA A 517 6.38 -4.78 29.08
N ASP A 518 6.05 -5.87 28.41
CA ASP A 518 4.77 -6.01 27.71
C ASP A 518 3.61 -6.11 28.71
N PRO A 519 3.67 -6.95 29.77
CA PRO A 519 2.62 -6.97 30.79
C PRO A 519 2.40 -5.61 31.47
N ARG A 520 3.46 -4.89 31.84
CA ARG A 520 3.34 -3.57 32.49
C ARG A 520 2.73 -2.52 31.55
N THR A 521 3.15 -2.54 30.29
CA THR A 521 2.59 -1.67 29.25
C THR A 521 1.11 -1.96 29.03
N LEU A 522 0.73 -3.24 28.90
CA LEU A 522 -0.65 -3.65 28.67
C LEU A 522 -1.55 -3.40 29.89
N GLU A 523 -1.02 -3.53 31.12
CA GLU A 523 -1.74 -3.14 32.35
C GLU A 523 -2.03 -1.63 32.36
N PHE A 524 -1.04 -0.81 32.00
CA PHE A 524 -1.21 0.63 31.86
C PHE A 524 -2.26 0.99 30.80
N VAL A 525 -2.16 0.41 29.61
CA VAL A 525 -3.13 0.62 28.52
C VAL A 525 -4.52 0.15 28.94
N ALA A 526 -4.66 -1.04 29.53
CA ALA A 526 -5.94 -1.58 29.97
C ALA A 526 -6.64 -0.66 30.96
N ARG A 527 -5.90 -0.15 31.97
CA ARG A 527 -6.44 0.82 32.94
C ARG A 527 -7.00 2.04 32.24
N LEU A 528 -6.24 2.64 31.32
CA LEU A 528 -6.68 3.85 30.62
C LEU A 528 -7.86 3.60 29.68
N LEU A 529 -7.93 2.44 29.01
CA LEU A 529 -9.10 2.08 28.21
C LEU A 529 -10.36 1.99 29.07
N ASP A 530 -10.24 1.49 30.30
CA ASP A 530 -11.38 1.32 31.21
C ASP A 530 -11.81 2.65 31.89
N GLU A 531 -10.85 3.52 32.20
CA GLU A 531 -11.09 4.82 32.83
C GLU A 531 -11.53 5.90 31.83
N GLU A 532 -10.82 6.04 30.70
CA GLU A 532 -11.06 7.11 29.73
C GLU A 532 -12.12 6.78 28.70
N LYS A 533 -12.32 5.47 28.42
CA LYS A 533 -13.30 4.95 27.45
C LYS A 533 -13.26 5.69 26.12
N PRO A 534 -12.12 5.64 25.40
CA PRO A 534 -11.99 6.31 24.11
C PRO A 534 -12.94 5.71 23.08
N ASP A 535 -13.39 6.54 22.14
CA ASP A 535 -14.24 6.14 21.02
C ASP A 535 -13.43 5.50 19.89
N MET A 536 -12.14 5.84 19.83
CA MET A 536 -11.17 5.29 18.89
C MET A 536 -9.76 5.34 19.47
N VAL A 537 -8.93 4.38 19.08
CA VAL A 537 -7.49 4.37 19.38
C VAL A 537 -6.68 4.58 18.11
N VAL A 538 -5.65 5.43 18.18
CA VAL A 538 -4.64 5.56 17.13
C VAL A 538 -3.37 4.88 17.62
N LEU A 539 -2.90 3.88 16.88
CA LEU A 539 -1.60 3.22 17.07
C LEU A 539 -0.58 3.96 16.18
N SER A 540 0.14 4.94 16.74
CA SER A 540 0.94 5.88 15.94
C SER A 540 2.40 5.43 15.71
N GLY A 541 2.57 4.17 15.28
CA GLY A 541 3.87 3.56 14.96
C GLY A 541 4.66 3.03 16.15
N ASP A 542 5.65 2.20 15.86
CA ASP A 542 6.51 1.46 16.81
C ASP A 542 5.68 0.66 17.83
N GLN A 543 4.69 -0.04 17.31
CA GLN A 543 3.89 -0.96 18.11
C GLN A 543 4.66 -2.25 18.38
N ILE A 544 5.57 -2.61 17.48
CA ILE A 544 6.42 -3.79 17.52
C ILE A 544 7.87 -3.35 17.75
N ASN A 545 8.54 -3.97 18.72
CA ASN A 545 9.94 -3.69 19.05
C ASN A 545 10.85 -4.61 18.23
N GLY A 546 11.03 -4.27 16.94
CA GLY A 546 11.78 -5.01 15.91
C GLY A 546 12.84 -5.99 16.43
N GLU A 547 13.87 -5.49 17.11
CA GLU A 547 15.00 -6.28 17.66
C GLU A 547 14.56 -7.46 18.55
N THR A 548 13.51 -7.26 19.34
CA THR A 548 13.01 -8.22 20.33
C THR A 548 11.74 -8.93 19.88
N ALA A 549 11.31 -8.72 18.64
CA ALA A 549 10.12 -9.31 18.04
C ALA A 549 10.45 -10.19 16.82
N PRO A 550 11.21 -11.29 16.99
CA PRO A 550 11.54 -12.21 15.90
C PRO A 550 10.32 -12.90 15.25
N ASP A 551 9.14 -12.86 15.89
CA ASP A 551 7.84 -13.10 15.27
C ASP A 551 6.96 -11.87 15.51
N ALA A 552 6.87 -11.02 14.49
CA ALA A 552 6.19 -9.73 14.54
C ALA A 552 4.66 -9.90 14.71
N GLN A 553 4.08 -11.00 14.19
CA GLN A 553 2.66 -11.31 14.36
C GLN A 553 2.28 -11.48 15.83
N SER A 554 3.08 -12.20 16.63
CA SER A 554 2.80 -12.39 18.07
C SER A 554 2.82 -11.05 18.83
N ALA A 555 3.74 -10.15 18.49
CA ALA A 555 3.82 -8.81 19.06
C ALA A 555 2.63 -7.93 18.65
N LEU A 556 2.29 -7.90 17.35
CA LEU A 556 1.15 -7.15 16.81
C LEU A 556 -0.16 -7.58 17.47
N TYR A 557 -0.38 -8.89 17.61
CA TYR A 557 -1.58 -9.44 18.23
C TYR A 557 -1.76 -8.97 19.67
N LYS A 558 -0.67 -8.85 20.44
CA LYS A 558 -0.71 -8.27 21.78
C LYS A 558 -1.10 -6.80 21.77
N ALA A 559 -0.53 -6.01 20.86
CA ALA A 559 -0.81 -4.58 20.74
C ALA A 559 -2.31 -4.28 20.53
N VAL A 560 -3.01 -5.12 19.77
CA VAL A 560 -4.42 -4.88 19.44
C VAL A 560 -5.43 -5.64 20.32
N LYS A 561 -5.00 -6.68 21.06
CA LYS A 561 -5.92 -7.61 21.75
C LYS A 561 -6.89 -6.89 22.68
N LEU A 562 -6.39 -5.95 23.47
CA LEU A 562 -7.21 -5.18 24.41
C LEU A 562 -8.29 -4.35 23.72
N LEU A 563 -8.01 -3.87 22.50
CA LEU A 563 -8.92 -3.07 21.68
C LEU A 563 -10.00 -3.95 21.08
N VAL A 564 -9.61 -5.10 20.54
CA VAL A 564 -10.54 -6.08 19.95
C VAL A 564 -11.50 -6.65 20.98
N ASP A 565 -11.01 -7.00 22.18
CA ASP A 565 -11.86 -7.51 23.27
C ASP A 565 -12.88 -6.47 23.74
N ARG A 566 -12.50 -5.19 23.74
CA ARG A 566 -13.36 -4.05 24.11
C ARG A 566 -14.19 -3.52 22.95
N LYS A 567 -14.00 -4.04 21.73
CA LYS A 567 -14.70 -3.61 20.52
C LYS A 567 -14.45 -2.14 20.17
N ILE A 568 -13.25 -1.64 20.49
CA ILE A 568 -12.86 -0.25 20.24
C ILE A 568 -12.25 -0.18 18.83
N PRO A 569 -12.79 0.66 17.92
CA PRO A 569 -12.19 0.91 16.63
C PRO A 569 -10.76 1.46 16.76
N TYR A 570 -9.86 1.02 15.89
CA TYR A 570 -8.49 1.52 15.90
C TYR A 570 -7.90 1.71 14.51
N ALA A 571 -6.98 2.65 14.37
CA ALA A 571 -6.22 2.90 13.14
C ALA A 571 -4.72 2.84 13.47
N ALA A 572 -3.95 2.17 12.61
CA ALA A 572 -2.51 1.98 12.79
C ALA A 572 -1.71 2.59 11.64
N ILE A 573 -0.61 3.24 11.98
CA ILE A 573 0.47 3.62 11.07
C ILE A 573 1.76 2.96 11.55
N PHE A 574 2.76 2.86 10.66
CA PHE A 574 4.04 2.24 10.99
C PHE A 574 5.04 3.25 11.50
N GLY A 575 5.86 2.79 12.43
CA GLY A 575 7.12 3.41 12.79
C GLY A 575 8.33 2.66 12.25
N ASN A 576 9.51 3.19 12.54
CA ASN A 576 10.76 2.66 11.97
C ASN A 576 11.15 1.29 12.52
N HIS A 577 10.62 0.87 13.67
CA HIS A 577 10.90 -0.44 14.26
C HIS A 577 9.92 -1.54 13.83
N ASP A 578 8.74 -1.18 13.31
CA ASP A 578 7.66 -2.13 13.07
C ASP A 578 8.04 -3.19 12.01
N ASP A 579 8.85 -2.83 11.02
CA ASP A 579 9.26 -3.68 9.89
C ASP A 579 10.71 -4.20 9.95
N GLU A 580 11.33 -4.15 11.13
CA GLU A 580 12.68 -4.70 11.34
C GLU A 580 12.69 -6.21 11.68
N GLY A 581 11.51 -6.79 11.89
CA GLY A 581 11.30 -8.20 12.25
C GLY A 581 11.27 -9.15 11.05
N ASP A 582 10.44 -10.20 11.14
CA ASP A 582 10.29 -11.22 10.09
C ASP A 582 9.26 -10.86 9.01
N LEU A 583 8.49 -9.79 9.20
CA LEU A 583 7.45 -9.30 8.29
C LEU A 583 7.73 -7.85 7.86
N ASN A 584 7.49 -7.54 6.59
CA ASN A 584 7.51 -6.16 6.08
C ASN A 584 6.18 -5.43 6.32
N ARG A 585 6.17 -4.12 6.04
CA ARG A 585 5.00 -3.24 6.23
C ARG A 585 3.76 -3.71 5.49
N GLU A 586 3.88 -4.18 4.26
CA GLU A 586 2.76 -4.68 3.46
C GLU A 586 2.12 -5.92 4.12
N GLN A 587 2.96 -6.85 4.58
CA GLN A 587 2.51 -8.05 5.29
C GLN A 587 1.85 -7.71 6.63
N LEU A 588 2.45 -6.80 7.40
CA LEU A 588 1.89 -6.32 8.67
C LEU A 588 0.56 -5.59 8.47
N MET A 589 0.45 -4.77 7.42
CA MET A 589 -0.79 -4.04 7.13
C MET A 589 -1.89 -4.99 6.69
N THR A 590 -1.56 -6.05 5.94
CA THR A 590 -2.51 -7.12 5.61
C THR A 590 -3.08 -7.75 6.88
N ILE A 591 -2.24 -7.98 7.90
CA ILE A 591 -2.70 -8.46 9.21
C ILE A 591 -3.62 -7.43 9.86
N TYR A 592 -3.22 -6.15 9.92
CA TYR A 592 -4.07 -5.11 10.49
C TYR A 592 -5.43 -5.00 9.80
N GLU A 593 -5.50 -5.03 8.47
CA GLU A 593 -6.75 -4.89 7.70
C GLU A 593 -7.74 -6.04 7.94
N ASP A 594 -7.23 -7.25 8.19
CA ASP A 594 -8.04 -8.45 8.41
C ASP A 594 -8.54 -8.58 9.86
N LEU A 595 -7.97 -7.83 10.80
CA LEU A 595 -8.32 -7.92 12.23
C LEU A 595 -9.62 -7.15 12.56
N PRO A 596 -10.43 -7.65 13.53
CA PRO A 596 -11.67 -6.98 13.93
C PRO A 596 -11.43 -5.55 14.44
N TYR A 597 -12.39 -4.66 14.17
CA TYR A 597 -12.37 -3.26 14.60
C TYR A 597 -11.23 -2.39 14.02
N SER A 598 -10.35 -2.97 13.21
CA SER A 598 -9.35 -2.21 12.47
C SER A 598 -9.98 -1.32 11.41
N LEU A 599 -9.54 -0.07 11.39
CA LEU A 599 -9.81 0.95 10.38
C LEU A 599 -8.59 1.16 9.47
N SER A 600 -7.48 0.50 9.75
CA SER A 600 -6.25 0.61 8.98
C SER A 600 -6.47 0.19 7.53
N ALA A 601 -5.67 0.80 6.65
CA ALA A 601 -5.62 0.44 5.25
C ALA A 601 -4.21 0.63 4.69
N ALA A 602 -3.82 -0.16 3.69
CA ALA A 602 -2.54 0.03 3.00
C ALA A 602 -2.45 1.39 2.28
N GLY A 603 -3.59 1.88 1.78
CA GLY A 603 -3.62 3.06 0.92
C GLY A 603 -3.48 2.68 -0.56
N PRO A 604 -3.37 3.67 -1.46
CA PRO A 604 -3.18 3.42 -2.89
C PRO A 604 -1.80 2.80 -3.19
N GLU A 605 -1.77 1.81 -4.09
CA GLU A 605 -0.53 1.07 -4.44
C GLU A 605 0.51 1.90 -5.21
N ASP A 606 0.12 3.05 -5.76
CA ASP A 606 0.96 3.97 -6.54
C ASP A 606 1.55 5.11 -5.70
N ILE A 607 1.34 5.10 -4.39
CA ILE A 607 1.85 6.10 -3.45
C ILE A 607 2.94 5.49 -2.58
N ASP A 608 4.03 6.24 -2.37
CA ASP A 608 5.14 5.78 -1.54
C ASP A 608 4.70 5.45 -0.11
N GLY A 609 5.20 4.33 0.44
CA GLY A 609 4.93 3.89 1.81
C GLY A 609 3.63 3.11 1.94
N VAL A 610 3.43 2.49 3.11
CA VAL A 610 2.25 1.67 3.44
C VAL A 610 1.56 2.26 4.65
N GLY A 611 0.25 2.49 4.56
CA GLY A 611 -0.51 3.15 5.62
C GLY A 611 -0.86 4.61 5.31
N ASN A 612 -0.99 4.97 4.03
CA ASN A 612 -1.49 6.26 3.58
C ASN A 612 -3.01 6.21 3.38
N TYR A 613 -3.79 6.60 4.38
CA TYR A 613 -5.26 6.51 4.32
C TYR A 613 -5.97 7.55 5.17
N VAL A 614 -7.30 7.59 5.03
CA VAL A 614 -8.18 8.55 5.70
C VAL A 614 -9.28 7.82 6.43
N VAL A 615 -9.60 8.27 7.65
CA VAL A 615 -10.76 7.83 8.42
C VAL A 615 -11.69 9.02 8.64
N GLU A 616 -12.93 8.92 8.13
CA GLU A 616 -13.99 9.88 8.39
C GLU A 616 -14.85 9.44 9.59
N VAL A 617 -14.99 10.30 10.58
CA VAL A 617 -15.90 10.12 11.72
C VAL A 617 -17.21 10.81 11.37
N LEU A 618 -18.27 10.04 11.24
CA LEU A 618 -19.58 10.57 10.85
C LEU A 618 -20.28 11.24 12.04
N ASP A 619 -21.19 12.16 11.76
CA ASP A 619 -22.01 12.76 12.81
C ASP A 619 -22.97 11.74 13.45
N TRP A 620 -23.53 12.14 14.59
CA TRP A 620 -24.38 11.30 15.43
C TRP A 620 -25.62 10.75 14.68
N GLY A 621 -26.09 9.58 15.14
CA GLY A 621 -27.31 8.96 14.64
C GLY A 621 -27.15 8.38 13.24
N LYS A 622 -28.02 8.79 12.32
CA LYS A 622 -28.06 8.27 10.94
C LYS A 622 -27.40 9.20 9.92
N SER A 623 -26.75 10.28 10.37
CA SER A 623 -26.06 11.21 9.48
C SER A 623 -24.99 10.50 8.66
N THR A 624 -24.86 10.90 7.40
CA THR A 624 -23.79 10.47 6.51
C THR A 624 -22.73 11.54 6.32
N HIS A 625 -22.88 12.70 6.96
CA HIS A 625 -21.89 13.77 6.90
C HIS A 625 -20.73 13.49 7.86
N SER A 626 -19.52 13.78 7.39
CA SER A 626 -18.29 13.66 8.16
C SER A 626 -18.12 14.86 9.09
N ALA A 627 -17.99 14.61 10.38
CA ALA A 627 -17.72 15.62 11.40
C ALA A 627 -16.21 15.85 11.59
N LEU A 628 -15.40 14.81 11.38
CA LEU A 628 -13.96 14.83 11.58
C LEU A 628 -13.28 13.93 10.55
N THR A 629 -12.23 14.43 9.91
CA THR A 629 -11.35 13.63 9.04
C THR A 629 -9.99 13.45 9.71
N LEU A 630 -9.57 12.19 9.86
CA LEU A 630 -8.27 11.80 10.38
C LEU A 630 -7.41 11.29 9.22
N TYR A 631 -6.30 11.97 8.97
CA TYR A 631 -5.31 11.58 7.96
C TYR A 631 -4.19 10.77 8.61
N PHE A 632 -3.85 9.66 7.99
CA PHE A 632 -2.76 8.77 8.41
C PHE A 632 -1.75 8.70 7.28
N LEU A 633 -0.48 8.96 7.59
CA LEU A 633 0.59 8.93 6.59
C LEU A 633 1.77 8.13 7.08
N ASP A 634 2.37 7.42 6.14
CA ASP A 634 3.60 6.70 6.37
C ASP A 634 4.81 7.64 6.29
N THR A 635 5.57 7.74 7.38
CA THR A 635 6.84 8.49 7.41
C THR A 635 8.07 7.66 7.10
N HIS A 636 7.89 6.41 6.67
CA HIS A 636 8.94 5.43 6.35
C HIS A 636 9.78 5.05 7.57
N SER A 637 11.01 4.55 7.35
CA SER A 637 11.96 4.17 8.41
C SER A 637 13.22 5.05 8.29
N TYR A 638 14.29 4.50 7.69
CA TYR A 638 15.61 5.12 7.64
C TYR A 638 15.89 5.77 6.30
N SER A 639 16.71 6.82 6.28
CA SER A 639 16.97 7.58 5.07
C SER A 639 17.57 6.71 3.97
N PRO A 640 17.06 6.80 2.72
CA PRO A 640 17.66 6.11 1.58
C PRO A 640 18.99 6.75 1.14
N ASP A 641 19.33 7.95 1.64
CA ASP A 641 20.58 8.65 1.36
C ASP A 641 21.26 9.13 2.65
N GLU A 642 21.75 8.17 3.43
CA GLU A 642 22.54 8.40 4.66
C GLU A 642 23.79 9.27 4.46
N ARG A 643 24.25 9.49 3.22
CA ARG A 643 25.40 10.37 2.98
C ARG A 643 25.00 11.83 3.06
N GLN A 644 23.85 12.19 2.49
CA GLN A 644 23.37 13.56 2.43
C GLN A 644 22.40 13.89 3.57
N PHE A 645 21.53 12.96 3.93
CA PHE A 645 20.46 13.14 4.91
C PHE A 645 20.51 12.01 5.94
N ARG A 646 21.39 12.14 6.94
CA ARG A 646 21.56 11.10 7.97
C ARG A 646 20.30 10.89 8.81
N GLY A 647 20.03 9.64 9.16
CA GLY A 647 19.02 9.25 10.13
C GLY A 647 17.73 8.80 9.46
N TYR A 648 16.67 9.57 9.64
CA TYR A 648 15.32 9.12 9.28
C TYR A 648 14.85 9.65 7.93
N ASP A 649 14.01 8.86 7.29
CA ASP A 649 13.39 9.19 6.02
C ASP A 649 12.19 10.13 6.20
N TRP A 650 11.66 10.67 5.11
CA TRP A 650 10.64 11.71 5.08
C TRP A 650 9.47 11.36 4.17
N ILE A 651 8.35 12.06 4.37
CA ILE A 651 7.17 12.00 3.51
C ILE A 651 7.53 12.43 2.09
N LYS A 652 7.18 11.59 1.10
CA LYS A 652 7.54 11.77 -0.30
C LYS A 652 6.60 12.73 -1.03
N PRO A 653 7.04 13.31 -2.16
CA PRO A 653 6.18 14.17 -2.99
C PRO A 653 4.89 13.50 -3.47
N SER A 654 4.91 12.19 -3.73
CA SER A 654 3.72 11.40 -4.09
C SER A 654 2.67 11.43 -2.98
N GLN A 655 3.09 11.20 -1.74
CA GLN A 655 2.26 11.25 -0.53
C GLN A 655 1.71 12.65 -0.28
N THR A 656 2.53 13.70 -0.41
CA THR A 656 2.08 15.10 -0.29
C THR A 656 1.00 15.42 -1.32
N ARG A 657 1.19 15.00 -2.58
CA ARG A 657 0.22 15.21 -3.65
C ARG A 657 -1.07 14.43 -3.40
N TRP A 658 -0.96 13.17 -3.02
CA TRP A 658 -2.09 12.32 -2.67
C TRP A 658 -2.91 12.92 -1.53
N PHE A 659 -2.24 13.39 -0.47
CA PHE A 659 -2.88 14.04 0.68
C PHE A 659 -3.68 15.27 0.23
N LYS A 660 -3.06 16.19 -0.52
CA LYS A 660 -3.73 17.40 -1.02
C LYS A 660 -4.92 17.07 -1.91
N ASN A 661 -4.74 16.17 -2.88
CA ASN A 661 -5.81 15.75 -3.77
C ASN A 661 -6.98 15.12 -3.00
N THR A 662 -6.67 14.28 -2.01
CA THR A 662 -7.67 13.63 -1.16
C THR A 662 -8.45 14.67 -0.35
N ALA A 663 -7.77 15.57 0.36
CA ALA A 663 -8.40 16.63 1.15
C ALA A 663 -9.29 17.53 0.28
N GLN A 664 -8.79 17.96 -0.89
CA GLN A 664 -9.55 18.78 -1.83
C GLN A 664 -10.78 18.06 -2.38
N SER A 665 -10.68 16.76 -2.67
CA SER A 665 -11.81 15.96 -3.16
C SER A 665 -12.95 15.82 -2.13
N LEU A 666 -12.62 15.85 -0.84
CA LEU A 666 -13.59 15.73 0.25
C LEU A 666 -14.22 17.08 0.62
N ARG A 667 -13.58 18.20 0.28
CA ARG A 667 -13.97 19.56 0.68
C ARG A 667 -15.43 19.89 0.39
N SER A 668 -15.94 19.54 -0.79
CA SER A 668 -17.35 19.81 -1.14
C SER A 668 -18.31 19.07 -0.19
N LYS A 669 -18.03 17.80 0.13
CA LYS A 669 -18.88 17.01 1.02
C LYS A 669 -18.81 17.51 2.46
N HIS A 670 -17.64 17.97 2.89
CA HIS A 670 -17.44 18.55 4.21
C HIS A 670 -18.17 19.88 4.38
N GLN A 671 -18.29 20.68 3.32
CA GLN A 671 -19.06 21.94 3.33
C GLN A 671 -20.58 21.74 3.47
N GLU A 672 -21.09 20.55 3.11
CA GLU A 672 -22.50 20.20 3.32
C GLU A 672 -22.83 19.88 4.78
N TYR A 673 -21.81 19.70 5.63
CA TYR A 673 -22.03 19.45 7.04
C TYR A 673 -22.51 20.72 7.75
N ASN A 674 -23.60 20.60 8.52
CA ASN A 674 -24.25 21.74 9.18
C ASN A 674 -23.53 22.23 10.44
N HIS A 675 -22.48 21.54 10.88
CA HIS A 675 -21.59 21.97 11.95
C HIS A 675 -20.18 22.20 11.38
N ILE A 676 -19.23 22.49 12.26
CA ILE A 676 -17.84 22.73 11.86
C ILE A 676 -17.14 21.39 11.65
N HIS A 677 -16.72 21.13 10.40
CA HIS A 677 -15.86 20.00 10.08
C HIS A 677 -14.42 20.28 10.55
N MET A 678 -13.74 19.26 11.08
CA MET A 678 -12.37 19.36 11.59
C MET A 678 -11.44 18.34 10.92
N ASN A 679 -10.19 18.73 10.68
CA ASN A 679 -9.16 17.87 10.10
C ASN A 679 -8.00 17.70 11.09
N ALA A 680 -7.50 16.48 11.24
CA ALA A 680 -6.31 16.16 12.04
C ALA A 680 -5.44 15.12 11.33
N ALA A 681 -4.14 15.12 11.60
CA ALA A 681 -3.20 14.17 11.00
C ALA A 681 -2.40 13.40 12.05
N PHE A 682 -2.06 12.15 11.74
CA PHE A 682 -1.17 11.30 12.52
C PHE A 682 -0.04 10.77 11.62
N VAL A 683 1.18 10.90 12.14
CA VAL A 683 2.43 10.42 11.54
C VAL A 683 3.23 9.72 12.63
N HIS A 684 4.29 8.98 12.31
CA HIS A 684 5.14 8.39 13.34
C HIS A 684 6.38 9.25 13.61
N ILE A 685 7.23 9.42 12.60
CA ILE A 685 8.45 10.23 12.69
C ILE A 685 8.07 11.71 12.64
N PRO A 686 8.59 12.56 13.54
CA PRO A 686 8.23 13.97 13.59
C PRO A 686 8.66 14.72 12.33
N LEU A 687 7.91 15.76 11.98
CA LEU A 687 8.29 16.67 10.89
C LEU A 687 9.52 17.52 11.28
N PRO A 688 10.34 17.99 10.34
CA PRO A 688 11.51 18.81 10.65
C PRO A 688 11.22 20.04 11.52
N GLU A 689 10.03 20.62 11.40
CA GLU A 689 9.57 21.79 12.15
C GLU A 689 9.45 21.54 13.65
N TYR A 690 9.34 20.29 14.12
CA TYR A 690 9.34 19.97 15.55
C TYR A 690 10.63 20.42 16.27
N ARG A 691 11.72 20.63 15.52
CA ARG A 691 13.01 21.14 16.03
C ARG A 691 13.03 22.66 16.26
N ALA A 692 11.99 23.38 15.84
CA ALA A 692 12.00 24.84 15.87
C ALA A 692 12.21 25.38 17.30
N SER A 693 13.27 26.16 17.49
CA SER A 693 13.56 26.83 18.75
C SER A 693 12.77 28.13 18.90
N GLY A 694 12.37 28.48 20.12
CA GLY A 694 11.70 29.75 20.41
C GLY A 694 10.20 29.80 20.07
N LYS A 695 9.63 28.68 19.63
CA LYS A 695 8.18 28.52 19.49
C LYS A 695 7.54 28.24 20.84
N TYR A 696 6.28 28.66 21.01
CA TYR A 696 5.51 28.29 22.19
C TYR A 696 5.25 26.77 22.17
N PHE A 697 5.51 26.10 23.28
CA PHE A 697 5.12 24.71 23.48
C PHE A 697 4.63 24.49 24.91
N LYS A 698 3.83 23.44 25.10
CA LYS A 698 3.40 22.97 26.42
C LYS A 698 3.62 21.46 26.53
N GLY A 699 4.26 21.06 27.62
CA GLY A 699 4.71 19.69 27.88
C GLY A 699 6.23 19.63 28.05
N ALA A 700 6.79 18.43 28.03
CA ALA A 700 8.19 18.15 28.26
C ALA A 700 8.91 17.91 26.93
N TRP A 701 9.92 18.74 26.69
CA TRP A 701 10.95 18.57 25.67
C TRP A 701 12.19 18.04 26.38
N MET A 702 12.42 16.73 26.34
CA MET A 702 13.50 16.08 27.10
C MET A 702 14.62 15.54 26.20
N GLU A 703 14.37 15.40 24.90
CA GLU A 703 15.40 15.05 23.93
C GLU A 703 15.32 15.91 22.67
N PRO A 704 16.45 16.15 21.98
CA PRO A 704 16.43 16.81 20.68
C PRO A 704 15.61 15.99 19.67
N PRO A 705 14.64 16.60 18.96
CA PRO A 705 13.80 15.84 18.05
C PRO A 705 14.57 15.14 16.93
N THR A 706 14.31 13.84 16.72
CA THR A 706 14.97 13.07 15.67
C THR A 706 14.20 13.06 14.35
N ALA A 707 13.67 14.23 13.96
CA ALA A 707 13.04 14.42 12.66
C ALA A 707 13.98 14.16 11.45
N PRO A 708 13.48 14.06 10.22
CA PRO A 708 14.33 13.84 9.04
C PRO A 708 15.29 15.01 8.79
N GLY A 709 16.44 14.73 8.17
CA GLY A 709 17.40 15.77 7.78
C GLY A 709 16.94 16.59 6.57
N PHE A 710 16.09 16.01 5.73
CA PHE A 710 15.47 16.68 4.60
C PHE A 710 14.07 17.20 4.98
N ASN A 711 13.74 18.41 4.57
CA ASN A 711 12.40 18.96 4.71
C ASN A 711 11.62 18.84 3.40
N SER A 712 10.56 18.02 3.40
CA SER A 712 9.70 17.79 2.25
C SER A 712 8.64 18.87 2.03
N GLY A 713 8.51 19.84 2.95
CA GLY A 713 7.45 20.86 2.92
C GLY A 713 6.08 20.31 3.29
N PHE A 714 5.99 19.11 3.86
CA PHE A 714 4.69 18.49 4.19
C PHE A 714 3.89 19.29 5.24
N LYS A 715 4.58 19.96 6.17
CA LYS A 715 3.96 20.87 7.13
C LYS A 715 3.13 21.96 6.43
N ASP A 716 3.61 22.52 5.33
CA ASP A 716 2.89 23.57 4.60
C ASP A 716 1.64 22.99 3.92
N ALA A 717 1.71 21.77 3.39
CA ALA A 717 0.55 21.08 2.84
C ALA A 717 -0.54 20.85 3.91
N LEU A 718 -0.16 20.51 5.15
CA LEU A 718 -1.12 20.36 6.26
C LEU A 718 -1.86 21.67 6.54
N GLU A 719 -1.15 22.80 6.58
CA GLU A 719 -1.77 24.12 6.79
C GLU A 719 -2.67 24.53 5.62
N GLU A 720 -2.21 24.33 4.38
CA GLU A 720 -2.96 24.65 3.16
C GLU A 720 -4.31 23.92 3.10
N GLU A 721 -4.35 22.67 3.54
CA GLU A 721 -5.56 21.84 3.55
C GLU A 721 -6.35 21.91 4.87
N GLY A 722 -6.00 22.85 5.75
CA GLY A 722 -6.76 23.15 6.97
C GLY A 722 -6.69 22.07 8.03
N VAL A 723 -5.57 21.36 8.14
CA VAL A 723 -5.29 20.45 9.26
C VAL A 723 -5.02 21.28 10.51
N LEU A 724 -5.73 20.97 11.60
CA LEU A 724 -5.69 21.76 12.82
C LEU A 724 -4.54 21.35 13.74
N PHE A 725 -4.21 20.06 13.72
CA PHE A 725 -3.06 19.52 14.41
C PHE A 725 -2.54 18.26 13.72
N VAL A 726 -1.23 18.04 13.86
CA VAL A 726 -0.55 16.79 13.51
C VAL A 726 0.08 16.21 14.76
N SER A 727 -0.02 14.90 14.94
CA SER A 727 0.60 14.22 16.08
C SER A 727 1.52 13.08 15.67
N CYS A 728 2.63 12.93 16.39
CA CYS A 728 3.68 11.95 16.14
C CYS A 728 4.08 11.14 17.38
N GLY A 729 4.86 10.08 17.18
CA GLY A 729 5.50 9.26 18.23
C GLY A 729 7.02 9.44 18.19
N HIS A 730 7.75 8.32 18.13
CA HIS A 730 9.16 8.19 17.78
C HIS A 730 10.17 8.71 18.82
N ASP A 731 10.02 9.98 19.23
CA ASP A 731 10.84 10.60 20.26
C ASP A 731 10.20 10.33 21.63
N HIS A 732 10.43 9.14 22.17
CA HIS A 732 9.67 8.59 23.28
C HIS A 732 9.51 9.54 24.48
N VAL A 733 10.56 10.29 24.82
CA VAL A 733 10.52 11.16 26.01
C VAL A 733 10.03 12.57 25.69
N ASN A 734 9.82 12.91 24.43
CA ASN A 734 9.11 14.12 24.08
C ASN A 734 7.61 13.91 24.17
N ASP A 735 6.92 14.84 24.83
CA ASP A 735 5.47 14.79 24.97
C ASP A 735 4.81 16.16 24.82
N TYR A 736 5.52 17.14 24.26
CA TYR A 736 5.02 18.49 24.11
C TYR A 736 4.10 18.64 22.90
N CYS A 737 3.23 19.65 22.97
CA CYS A 737 2.57 20.23 21.80
C CYS A 737 3.21 21.59 21.53
N MET A 738 3.74 21.79 20.33
CA MET A 738 4.31 23.05 19.84
C MET A 738 3.32 23.75 18.91
N LEU A 739 3.19 25.06 19.08
CA LEU A 739 2.36 25.90 18.23
C LEU A 739 3.18 26.51 17.10
N GLU A 740 2.72 26.28 15.88
CA GLU A 740 3.22 26.96 14.71
C GLU A 740 2.38 28.20 14.38
N GLN A 741 3.00 29.16 13.70
CA GLN A 741 2.36 30.39 13.28
C GLN A 741 2.50 30.57 11.77
N ASP A 742 1.46 31.15 11.16
CA ASP A 742 1.49 31.56 9.76
C ASP A 742 2.41 32.79 9.55
N THR A 743 2.52 33.23 8.29
CA THR A 743 3.30 34.41 7.90
C THR A 743 2.81 35.73 8.52
N ASN A 744 1.63 35.74 9.14
CA ASN A 744 1.04 36.88 9.85
C ASN A 744 1.08 36.70 11.38
N GLU A 745 1.92 35.79 11.88
CA GLU A 745 2.08 35.45 13.30
C GLU A 745 0.80 34.90 13.96
N LYS A 746 -0.15 34.40 13.17
CA LYS A 746 -1.38 33.78 13.70
C LYS A 746 -1.18 32.29 13.94
N PRO A 747 -1.76 31.72 15.00
CA PRO A 747 -1.76 30.27 15.24
C PRO A 747 -2.26 29.51 14.00
N SER A 748 -1.45 28.59 13.47
CA SER A 748 -1.74 27.91 12.19
C SER A 748 -1.84 26.38 12.32
N LEU A 749 -1.00 25.77 13.14
CA LEU A 749 -0.94 24.31 13.31
C LEU A 749 -0.41 23.95 14.71
N TRP A 750 -1.02 22.97 15.36
CA TRP A 750 -0.40 22.31 16.52
C TRP A 750 0.37 21.06 16.10
N MET A 751 1.59 20.90 16.62
CA MET A 751 2.47 19.77 16.39
C MET A 751 2.72 19.06 17.73
N CYS A 752 2.14 17.87 17.92
CA CYS A 752 2.06 17.21 19.22
C CYS A 752 2.75 15.84 19.26
N TYR A 753 3.64 15.61 20.23
CA TYR A 753 4.12 14.26 20.54
C TYR A 753 3.11 13.48 21.40
N GLY A 754 2.92 12.20 21.08
CA GLY A 754 2.13 11.26 21.87
C GLY A 754 2.78 10.89 23.21
N GLY A 755 4.13 10.97 23.29
CA GLY A 755 4.95 10.43 24.37
C GLY A 755 5.10 8.91 24.27
N GLY A 756 6.05 8.33 25.01
CA GLY A 756 6.35 6.90 24.96
C GLY A 756 5.52 6.11 25.96
N VAL A 757 4.66 5.22 25.45
CA VAL A 757 3.78 4.37 26.25
C VAL A 757 4.51 3.11 26.72
N GLY A 758 5.27 2.49 25.83
CA GLY A 758 5.88 1.18 26.01
C GLY A 758 7.07 1.16 26.94
N PHE A 759 7.13 0.14 27.80
CA PHE A 759 8.34 -0.17 28.57
C PHE A 759 9.40 -0.92 27.77
N GLY A 760 9.08 -1.40 26.56
CA GLY A 760 10.06 -1.98 25.63
C GLY A 760 10.94 -0.93 24.95
N GLY A 761 10.44 0.30 24.81
CA GLY A 761 11.16 1.46 24.28
C GLY A 761 11.98 2.19 25.35
N TYR A 762 12.99 2.97 24.97
CA TYR A 762 13.80 3.74 25.92
C TYR A 762 13.00 4.81 26.66
N GLY A 763 13.48 5.24 27.83
CA GLY A 763 12.85 6.29 28.65
C GLY A 763 13.80 6.97 29.64
N GLY A 764 15.11 6.76 29.54
CA GLY A 764 16.11 7.15 30.54
C GLY A 764 16.47 8.65 30.59
N TYR A 765 15.47 9.54 30.53
CA TYR A 765 15.63 10.99 30.61
C TYR A 765 14.83 11.54 31.80
N ASP A 766 15.52 12.12 32.78
CA ASP A 766 14.95 12.85 33.92
C ASP A 766 13.74 12.17 34.60
N ASP A 767 13.87 10.88 34.93
CA ASP A 767 12.83 10.06 35.55
C ASP A 767 11.49 10.08 34.77
N PHE A 768 11.55 10.01 33.43
CA PHE A 768 10.37 9.97 32.57
C PHE A 768 9.40 8.83 32.93
N VAL A 769 8.22 9.21 33.41
CA VAL A 769 7.10 8.29 33.59
C VAL A 769 6.36 8.08 32.26
N ARG A 770 6.09 6.83 31.89
CA ARG A 770 5.32 6.47 30.68
C ARG A 770 3.95 7.14 30.69
N ARG A 771 3.48 7.54 29.51
CA ARG A 771 2.27 8.36 29.39
C ARG A 771 1.58 8.15 28.06
N VAL A 772 0.28 8.44 28.04
CA VAL A 772 -0.59 8.36 26.86
C VAL A 772 -1.24 9.72 26.64
N ARG A 773 -1.30 10.17 25.39
CA ARG A 773 -2.01 11.39 24.97
C ARG A 773 -3.44 11.09 24.54
N PHE A 774 -4.35 12.01 24.86
CA PHE A 774 -5.74 12.00 24.47
C PHE A 774 -6.12 13.27 23.69
N PHE A 775 -7.07 13.14 22.78
CA PHE A 775 -7.70 14.25 22.07
C PHE A 775 -9.23 14.15 22.24
N ASP A 776 -9.81 15.13 22.92
CA ASP A 776 -11.25 15.26 23.14
C ASP A 776 -11.81 16.26 22.12
N PHE A 777 -12.56 15.76 21.14
CA PHE A 777 -13.28 16.55 20.15
C PHE A 777 -14.69 16.87 20.64
N ASP A 778 -15.12 18.12 20.49
CA ASP A 778 -16.49 18.56 20.74
C ASP A 778 -17.04 19.24 19.49
N ARG A 779 -18.03 18.61 18.85
CA ARG A 779 -18.61 19.08 17.59
C ARG A 779 -19.38 20.39 17.76
N GLY A 780 -19.88 20.67 18.96
CA GLY A 780 -20.77 21.82 19.22
C GLY A 780 -20.05 23.16 18.99
N PRO A 781 -19.02 23.47 19.78
CA PRO A 781 -18.20 24.66 19.58
C PRO A 781 -17.07 24.45 18.55
N GLY A 782 -16.92 23.26 17.95
CA GLY A 782 -15.78 22.95 17.08
C GLY A 782 -14.46 23.02 17.83
N ARG A 783 -14.39 22.32 18.97
CA ARG A 783 -13.28 22.41 19.92
C ARG A 783 -12.51 21.10 19.99
N VAL A 784 -11.19 21.21 20.18
CA VAL A 784 -10.32 20.08 20.51
C VAL A 784 -9.49 20.43 21.73
N SER A 785 -9.55 19.58 22.74
CA SER A 785 -8.68 19.63 23.91
C SER A 785 -7.75 18.41 23.93
N THR A 786 -6.54 18.57 24.44
CA THR A 786 -5.59 17.48 24.61
C THR A 786 -4.95 17.50 25.99
N TYR A 787 -4.63 16.32 26.52
CA TYR A 787 -4.00 16.09 27.81
C TYR A 787 -3.29 14.73 27.79
N LYS A 788 -2.52 14.45 28.83
CA LYS A 788 -1.83 13.17 29.02
C LYS A 788 -2.26 12.50 30.32
N ARG A 789 -2.19 11.18 30.36
CA ARG A 789 -2.34 10.36 31.58
C ARG A 789 -1.05 9.59 31.82
N LEU A 790 -0.62 9.51 33.08
CA LEU A 790 0.65 8.87 33.47
C LEU A 790 0.43 7.42 33.91
N GLU A 791 1.44 6.57 33.70
CA GLU A 791 1.46 5.20 34.21
C GLU A 791 1.57 5.15 35.74
N TRP A 792 2.43 6.00 36.30
CA TRP A 792 2.73 6.06 37.74
C TRP A 792 2.59 7.48 38.31
N GLY A 793 2.49 7.57 39.64
CA GLY A 793 2.49 8.83 40.38
C GLY A 793 1.12 9.50 40.32
N GLN A 794 0.98 10.57 39.54
CA GLN A 794 -0.26 11.34 39.41
C GLN A 794 -1.22 10.68 38.41
N THR A 795 -1.57 9.41 38.63
CA THR A 795 -2.30 8.58 37.66
C THR A 795 -3.69 9.14 37.34
N GLU A 796 -4.38 9.73 38.32
CA GLU A 796 -5.72 10.32 38.15
C GLU A 796 -5.72 11.69 37.47
N ALA A 797 -4.57 12.36 37.38
CA ALA A 797 -4.50 13.73 36.88
C ALA A 797 -4.46 13.76 35.34
N LYS A 798 -5.16 14.73 34.76
CA LYS A 798 -4.92 15.15 33.38
C LYS A 798 -3.72 16.09 33.34
N ILE A 799 -2.61 15.60 32.81
CA ILE A 799 -1.36 16.37 32.73
C ILE A 799 -1.39 17.28 31.51
N ASP A 800 -0.96 18.53 31.71
CA ASP A 800 -0.84 19.56 30.68
C ASP A 800 -2.09 19.82 29.85
N GLU A 801 -3.29 19.63 30.42
CA GLU A 801 -4.55 19.85 29.71
C GLU A 801 -4.60 21.23 29.03
N MET A 802 -4.92 21.25 27.74
CA MET A 802 -4.95 22.45 26.92
C MET A 802 -6.00 22.36 25.82
N MET A 803 -6.61 23.49 25.50
CA MET A 803 -7.47 23.66 24.33
C MET A 803 -6.61 24.10 23.15
N ILE A 804 -6.59 23.28 22.10
CA ILE A 804 -5.74 23.51 20.92
C ILE A 804 -6.54 24.03 19.72
N VAL A 805 -7.85 23.80 19.71
CA VAL A 805 -8.78 24.26 18.68
C VAL A 805 -10.05 24.80 19.34
N ASP A 806 -10.58 25.90 18.84
CA ASP A 806 -11.87 26.48 19.26
C ASP A 806 -12.53 27.15 18.06
N GLY A 807 -13.84 26.93 17.85
CA GLY A 807 -14.54 27.46 16.68
C GLY A 807 -14.02 26.89 15.35
N GLY A 808 -13.43 25.70 15.37
CA GLY A 808 -12.80 25.06 14.20
C GLY A 808 -11.54 25.75 13.70
N ALA A 809 -10.91 26.58 14.51
CA ALA A 809 -9.64 27.23 14.21
C ALA A 809 -8.60 26.88 15.26
N VAL A 810 -7.33 26.84 14.85
CA VAL A 810 -6.19 26.67 15.76
C VAL A 810 -6.17 27.82 16.76
N LYS A 811 -6.04 27.48 18.04
CA LYS A 811 -5.99 28.45 19.13
C LYS A 811 -4.66 28.37 19.86
N GLY A 812 -3.97 29.50 19.92
CA GLY A 812 -2.78 29.66 20.75
C GLY A 812 -3.13 29.92 22.22
N PRO A 813 -2.11 30.01 23.09
CA PRO A 813 -2.32 30.35 24.50
C PRO A 813 -2.94 31.75 24.64
N ASP A 814 -3.78 31.94 25.67
CA ASP A 814 -4.33 33.27 25.98
C ASP A 814 -3.18 34.24 26.28
N ALA A 815 -3.29 35.48 25.80
CA ALA A 815 -2.25 36.53 25.89
C ALA A 815 -1.81 36.88 27.34
N ALA A 816 -2.49 36.38 28.36
CA ALA A 816 -2.10 36.51 29.77
C ALA A 816 -1.16 35.38 30.26
N SER A 817 -0.85 34.41 29.39
CA SER A 817 -0.07 33.19 29.68
C SER A 817 1.27 33.13 28.92
N GLN A 818 1.52 34.14 28.07
CA GLN A 818 2.82 34.44 27.45
C GLN A 818 3.50 35.53 28.28
#